data_AF-A0AAI9F288-F1
#
_entry.id   AF-A0AAI9F288-F1
#
_cell.length_a   1.000
_cell.length_b   1.000
_cell.length_c   1.000
_cell.angle_alpha   90.00
_cell.angle_beta   90.00
_cell.angle_gamma   90.00
#
_symmetry.space_group_name_H-M   'P 1'
#
loop_
_entity.id
_entity.type
_entity.pdbx_description
1 polymer ?
#
loop_
_entity_poly.entity_id
_entity_poly.type
_entity_poly.pdbx_seq_one_letter_code
_entity_poly.pdbx_strand_id
1 'polypeptide(L)'
;MRFLKKKYLKFTSKKSEWKIATTFVDDLFKINTEIDFSIDNSIYEKARFVADPFLVKKDNEIYIFYEIRDKNGIIGVSKLEENSWKFLGVVLNEPFHLSYPRIYKIDNEFFMIPESNAINEVRIYKAINFPYKWEYYKTLLKGKKFTDPTIIKWEDYYYMFVMEGWSLEIYYSKDFFGEYLPHPKNPFYKNNQKLSRPAGDFIIKNKTIYRPIQDCHKYYGEQVYLMKVEKLSPSEFKEKKYKLFLKPSNKKWNIRKVHHFSFVPYNDKYLIALMGKVMSRVAFVVNKKQKRFFEKIKNYCNIEIKESSKLILPSLKAIKYIKKVNFKDATYLRVKDFYAKGKKAPIFLVKIYYTLLAYIYFFRFFNLKKYDKFLIWNGFFLRQAVVIEIAKLFNKEVIYFESGFFGKFVIDKKGVNFLNSVPRDKEFYLNYKNEKELPNKLIPRNPKNAKKFLNAPKKTLPKKFIFVPFQVDYDTQILLFSPWIKSMEELFNILSEIAKNLKIHIIFKEHPSSKKDYPNLHKKAESLEYVDFANAYTTQELIEKSEAVITINSSVGVEALLFNKKVITLGNAFYNIEEIVKHAKNKKELIEILKSLDTWEIDKNLIQNFLKYLYYEYLVDIENPDEVKRKIDCK
;
A
#
# COMPACT_ATOMS: atom_id res chain seq x y z
N MET A 1 -6.29 -43.65 1.83
CA MET A 1 -4.90 -43.33 2.23
C MET A 1 -4.18 -42.56 1.13
N ARG A 2 -3.47 -41.48 1.53
CA ARG A 2 -2.37 -40.74 0.85
C ARG A 2 -2.65 -40.13 -0.55
N PHE A 3 -3.05 -38.86 -0.61
CA PHE A 3 -2.18 -37.65 -0.75
C PHE A 3 -1.35 -37.55 -2.04
N LEU A 4 -1.93 -36.92 -3.05
CA LEU A 4 -1.23 -36.27 -4.17
C LEU A 4 -0.79 -34.85 -3.74
N LYS A 5 0.50 -34.65 -3.45
CA LYS A 5 1.12 -33.31 -3.37
C LYS A 5 1.57 -32.89 -4.78
N LYS A 6 0.69 -32.25 -5.56
CA LYS A 6 1.12 -31.38 -6.67
C LYS A 6 1.33 -29.96 -6.12
N LYS A 7 2.61 -29.58 -6.07
CA LYS A 7 3.12 -28.29 -5.59
C LYS A 7 2.62 -27.18 -6.52
N TYR A 8 1.83 -26.26 -5.98
CA TYR A 8 1.40 -25.03 -6.65
C TYR A 8 2.62 -24.18 -7.06
N LEU A 9 2.78 -23.96 -8.37
CA LEU A 9 3.58 -22.85 -8.91
C LEU A 9 2.83 -21.54 -8.65
N LYS A 10 3.13 -20.87 -7.53
CA LYS A 10 2.85 -19.45 -7.31
C LYS A 10 3.72 -18.64 -8.28
N PHE A 11 3.19 -18.28 -9.46
CA PHE A 11 3.73 -17.18 -10.25
C PHE A 11 3.10 -15.87 -9.79
N THR A 12 3.69 -15.25 -8.77
CA THR A 12 3.58 -13.81 -8.54
C THR A 12 4.90 -13.19 -8.97
N SER A 13 5.04 -12.82 -10.26
CA SER A 13 6.15 -11.94 -10.63
C SER A 13 5.86 -10.57 -10.02
N LYS A 14 6.49 -10.29 -8.87
CA LYS A 14 6.57 -8.96 -8.28
C LYS A 14 7.15 -8.03 -9.36
N LYS A 15 6.35 -7.10 -9.89
CA LYS A 15 6.91 -5.96 -10.63
C LYS A 15 7.80 -5.18 -9.67
N SER A 16 9.07 -5.03 -10.00
CA SER A 16 9.96 -4.20 -9.21
C SER A 16 9.70 -2.72 -9.45
N GLU A 17 9.92 -1.95 -8.39
CA GLU A 17 9.83 -0.50 -8.31
C GLU A 17 11.07 0.21 -8.88
N TRP A 18 12.11 -0.55 -9.26
CA TRP A 18 13.41 -0.07 -9.75
C TRP A 18 13.44 0.04 -11.28
N LYS A 19 13.89 1.19 -11.81
CA LYS A 19 14.01 1.48 -13.24
C LYS A 19 15.34 2.14 -13.58
N ILE A 20 15.91 1.74 -14.71
CA ILE A 20 16.98 2.47 -15.39
C ILE A 20 16.31 3.55 -16.24
N ALA A 21 16.76 4.78 -16.10
CA ALA A 21 16.30 5.94 -16.86
C ALA A 21 17.46 6.53 -17.64
N THR A 22 17.25 6.85 -18.91
CA THR A 22 18.25 7.44 -19.79
C THR A 22 17.73 8.71 -20.44
N THR A 23 18.58 9.72 -20.58
CA THR A 23 18.19 11.01 -21.20
C THR A 23 19.39 11.70 -21.82
N PHE A 24 19.14 12.58 -22.80
CA PHE A 24 20.17 13.43 -23.37
C PHE A 24 20.34 14.71 -22.56
N VAL A 25 21.59 15.07 -22.29
CA VAL A 25 21.94 16.31 -21.61
C VAL A 25 23.04 17.03 -22.39
N ASP A 26 22.96 18.36 -22.44
CA ASP A 26 23.99 19.19 -23.07
C ASP A 26 25.20 19.38 -22.12
N ASP A 27 24.97 19.32 -20.81
CA ASP A 27 25.99 19.49 -19.78
C ASP A 27 25.85 18.40 -18.71
N LEU A 28 26.87 17.55 -18.55
CA LEU A 28 26.94 16.51 -17.52
C LEU A 28 26.84 17.07 -16.10
N PHE A 29 27.10 18.36 -15.89
CA PHE A 29 26.91 19.02 -14.61
C PHE A 29 25.47 19.54 -14.43
N LYS A 30 24.65 19.62 -15.46
CA LYS A 30 23.27 20.11 -15.36
C LYS A 30 22.30 19.02 -15.82
N ILE A 31 22.10 18.04 -14.95
CA ILE A 31 21.14 16.96 -15.21
C ILE A 31 19.73 17.45 -14.91
N ASN A 32 18.93 17.63 -15.95
CA ASN A 32 17.48 17.69 -15.80
C ASN A 32 16.98 16.28 -15.46
N THR A 33 16.00 16.18 -14.57
CA THR A 33 15.41 14.88 -14.18
C THR A 33 14.32 14.43 -15.15
N GLU A 34 14.37 14.89 -16.40
CA GLU A 34 13.51 14.40 -17.48
C GLU A 34 14.08 13.09 -18.02
N ILE A 35 13.24 12.26 -18.62
CA ILE A 35 13.67 10.96 -19.13
C ILE A 35 13.22 10.83 -20.57
N ASP A 36 14.14 10.45 -21.44
CA ASP A 36 13.85 10.11 -22.83
C ASP A 36 13.53 8.62 -22.98
N PHE A 37 14.31 7.74 -22.34
CA PHE A 37 14.13 6.28 -22.43
C PHE A 37 14.26 5.58 -21.07
N SER A 38 13.68 4.38 -20.93
CA SER A 38 13.81 3.61 -19.68
C SER A 38 13.89 2.11 -19.93
N ILE A 39 14.62 1.41 -19.06
CA ILE A 39 14.64 -0.06 -18.98
C ILE A 39 14.04 -0.46 -17.63
N ASP A 40 13.14 -1.43 -17.63
CA ASP A 40 12.57 -2.02 -16.42
C ASP A 40 12.64 -3.55 -16.46
N ASN A 41 12.17 -4.19 -15.38
CA ASN A 41 12.29 -5.62 -15.19
C ASN A 41 11.47 -6.46 -16.18
N SER A 42 10.65 -5.86 -17.05
CA SER A 42 9.96 -6.59 -18.13
C SER A 42 10.89 -7.03 -19.27
N ILE A 43 12.12 -6.51 -19.31
CA ILE A 43 13.10 -6.79 -20.36
C ILE A 43 13.57 -8.25 -20.38
N TYR A 44 13.43 -8.96 -19.26
CA TYR A 44 13.80 -10.36 -19.11
C TYR A 44 12.78 -11.08 -18.22
N GLU A 45 12.21 -12.18 -18.70
CA GLU A 45 11.04 -12.82 -18.08
C GLU A 45 11.25 -13.22 -16.61
N LYS A 46 12.46 -13.64 -16.24
CA LYS A 46 12.80 -14.06 -14.87
C LYS A 46 13.22 -12.90 -13.97
N ALA A 47 13.42 -11.70 -14.52
CA ALA A 47 13.96 -10.57 -13.77
C ALA A 47 13.00 -10.10 -12.68
N ARG A 48 13.49 -10.09 -11.44
CA ARG A 48 12.86 -9.35 -10.35
C ARG A 48 13.10 -7.86 -10.54
N PHE A 49 14.34 -7.42 -10.75
CA PHE A 49 14.67 -6.03 -11.05
C PHE A 49 15.88 -5.90 -11.97
N VAL A 50 16.08 -4.69 -12.51
CA VAL A 50 17.32 -4.29 -13.20
C VAL A 50 18.03 -3.20 -12.40
N ALA A 51 19.35 -3.14 -12.45
CA ALA A 51 20.15 -2.16 -11.71
C ALA A 51 21.51 -1.89 -12.37
N ASP A 52 22.22 -0.90 -11.85
CA ASP A 52 23.59 -0.54 -12.22
C ASP A 52 23.90 -0.42 -13.73
N PRO A 53 23.24 0.52 -14.42
CA PRO A 53 23.42 0.70 -15.87
C PRO A 53 24.76 1.37 -16.24
N PHE A 54 25.55 0.70 -17.09
CA PHE A 54 26.72 1.27 -17.76
C PHE A 54 26.52 1.42 -19.26
N LEU A 55 26.66 2.64 -19.76
CA LEU A 55 26.63 2.96 -21.17
C LEU A 55 28.02 2.74 -21.80
N VAL A 56 28.02 2.21 -23.02
CA VAL A 56 29.24 2.10 -23.83
C VAL A 56 28.93 2.36 -25.29
N LYS A 57 29.82 3.09 -25.96
CA LYS A 57 29.75 3.35 -27.39
C LYS A 57 30.78 2.48 -28.13
N LYS A 58 30.32 1.76 -29.15
CA LYS A 58 31.17 1.07 -30.12
C LYS A 58 30.77 1.56 -31.51
N ASP A 59 31.71 2.18 -32.20
CA ASP A 59 31.47 2.84 -33.48
C ASP A 59 30.31 3.86 -33.37
N ASN A 60 29.25 3.72 -34.16
CA ASN A 60 28.05 4.57 -34.08
C ASN A 60 26.93 3.98 -33.22
N GLU A 61 27.20 2.89 -32.51
CA GLU A 61 26.19 2.16 -31.76
C GLU A 61 26.39 2.34 -30.25
N ILE A 62 25.28 2.48 -29.53
CA ILE A 62 25.28 2.58 -28.07
C ILE A 62 24.69 1.31 -27.47
N TYR A 63 25.38 0.78 -26.48
CA TYR A 63 24.96 -0.34 -25.67
C TYR A 63 24.83 0.10 -24.20
N ILE A 64 23.96 -0.57 -23.46
CA ILE A 64 23.82 -0.43 -22.02
C ILE A 64 23.88 -1.81 -21.37
N PHE A 65 24.85 -1.98 -20.48
CA PHE A 65 25.02 -3.19 -19.68
C PHE A 65 24.44 -2.93 -18.30
N TYR A 66 23.75 -3.91 -17.73
CA TYR A 66 23.10 -3.74 -16.43
C TYR A 66 22.94 -5.08 -15.72
N GLU A 67 22.84 -5.01 -14.39
CA GLU A 67 22.43 -6.14 -13.58
C GLU A 67 20.98 -6.50 -13.91
N ILE A 68 20.73 -7.79 -14.13
CA ILE A 68 19.43 -8.41 -14.08
C ILE A 68 19.39 -9.27 -12.81
N ARG A 69 18.59 -8.87 -11.82
CA ARG A 69 18.44 -9.63 -10.57
C ARG A 69 17.25 -10.56 -10.64
N ASP A 70 17.47 -11.86 -10.42
CA ASP A 70 16.42 -12.84 -10.14
C ASP A 70 16.55 -13.44 -8.71
N LYS A 71 17.04 -14.69 -8.57
CA LYS A 71 17.64 -15.25 -7.37
C LYS A 71 19.10 -14.78 -7.22
N ASN A 72 19.86 -14.80 -8.31
CA ASN A 72 21.23 -14.29 -8.41
C ASN A 72 21.25 -13.06 -9.32
N GLY A 73 22.38 -12.35 -9.39
CA GLY A 73 22.55 -11.25 -10.33
C GLY A 73 23.38 -11.72 -11.51
N ILE A 74 22.87 -11.46 -12.71
CA ILE A 74 23.50 -11.77 -14.00
C ILE A 74 23.59 -10.47 -14.81
N ILE A 75 24.46 -10.42 -15.82
CA ILE A 75 24.61 -9.22 -16.63
C ILE A 75 23.87 -9.36 -17.95
N GLY A 76 22.99 -8.41 -18.22
CA GLY A 76 22.31 -8.26 -19.51
C GLY A 76 22.84 -7.09 -20.30
N VAL A 77 22.57 -7.08 -21.60
CA VAL A 77 22.85 -5.95 -22.48
C VAL A 77 21.65 -5.58 -23.32
N SER A 78 21.45 -4.28 -23.52
CA SER A 78 20.57 -3.73 -24.54
C SER A 78 21.33 -2.81 -25.48
N LYS A 79 20.86 -2.67 -26.71
CA LYS A 79 21.35 -1.72 -27.72
C LYS A 79 20.33 -0.61 -27.94
N LEU A 80 20.80 0.62 -28.11
CA LEU A 80 19.96 1.75 -28.48
C LEU A 80 19.58 1.61 -29.96
N GLU A 81 18.29 1.54 -30.25
CA GLU A 81 17.72 1.55 -31.60
C GLU A 81 16.68 2.68 -31.68
N GLU A 82 16.91 3.64 -32.58
CA GLU A 82 16.12 4.86 -32.81
C GLU A 82 15.79 5.65 -31.53
N ASN A 83 14.77 5.19 -30.78
CA ASN A 83 14.26 5.80 -29.57
C ASN A 83 13.95 4.77 -28.45
N SER A 84 14.62 3.62 -28.45
CA SER A 84 14.39 2.57 -27.45
C SER A 84 15.59 1.66 -27.21
N TRP A 85 15.56 0.94 -26.10
CA TRP A 85 16.57 -0.06 -25.75
C TRP A 85 16.10 -1.46 -26.14
N LYS A 86 16.72 -2.07 -27.14
CA LYS A 86 16.48 -3.46 -27.53
C LYS A 86 17.35 -4.41 -26.72
N PHE A 87 16.72 -5.31 -25.98
CA PHE A 87 17.42 -6.36 -25.27
C PHE A 87 18.11 -7.32 -26.24
N LEU A 88 19.40 -7.55 -26.05
CA LEU A 88 20.17 -8.49 -26.87
C LEU A 88 20.40 -9.82 -26.18
N GLY A 89 20.31 -9.87 -24.85
CA GLY A 89 20.45 -11.10 -24.07
C GLY A 89 21.24 -10.94 -22.78
N VAL A 90 21.39 -12.06 -22.08
CA VAL A 90 22.30 -12.21 -20.94
C VAL A 90 23.68 -12.51 -21.50
N VAL A 91 24.68 -11.74 -21.08
CA VAL A 91 26.05 -11.77 -21.62
C VAL A 91 27.08 -12.31 -20.62
N LEU A 92 26.75 -12.31 -19.34
CA LEU A 92 27.57 -12.91 -18.29
C LEU A 92 26.69 -13.51 -17.20
N ASN A 93 26.90 -14.80 -16.93
CA ASN A 93 26.14 -15.58 -15.94
C ASN A 93 27.10 -16.56 -15.25
N GLU A 94 27.46 -16.22 -14.02
CA GLU A 94 28.38 -16.99 -13.18
C GLU A 94 27.59 -17.73 -12.08
N PRO A 95 28.16 -18.76 -11.43
CA PRO A 95 27.49 -19.44 -10.31
C PRO A 95 27.36 -18.56 -9.05
N PHE A 96 27.94 -17.36 -9.07
CA PHE A 96 27.88 -16.35 -8.01
C PHE A 96 27.21 -15.06 -8.49
N HIS A 97 26.91 -14.15 -7.56
CA HIS A 97 26.25 -12.89 -7.86
C HIS A 97 27.18 -11.93 -8.62
N LEU A 98 26.66 -11.38 -9.72
CA LEU A 98 27.24 -10.26 -10.46
C LEU A 98 26.33 -9.03 -10.40
N SER A 99 26.91 -7.85 -10.31
CA SER A 99 26.26 -6.53 -10.47
C SER A 99 27.27 -5.51 -11.00
N TYR A 100 26.91 -4.24 -11.12
CA TYR A 100 27.83 -3.15 -11.49
C TYR A 100 28.76 -3.46 -12.69
N PRO A 101 28.24 -3.82 -13.88
CA PRO A 101 29.03 -4.31 -15.02
C PRO A 101 29.77 -3.19 -15.77
N ARG A 102 30.80 -2.61 -15.15
CA ARG A 102 31.52 -1.47 -15.74
C ARG A 102 32.36 -1.89 -16.94
N ILE A 103 32.19 -1.22 -18.07
CA ILE A 103 32.90 -1.51 -19.33
C ILE A 103 34.09 -0.56 -19.53
N TYR A 104 35.20 -1.12 -19.98
CA TYR A 104 36.44 -0.42 -20.33
C TYR A 104 36.82 -0.74 -21.76
N LYS A 105 37.31 0.27 -22.50
CA LYS A 105 37.93 0.08 -23.81
C LYS A 105 39.43 0.30 -23.68
N ILE A 106 40.24 -0.74 -23.93
CA ILE A 106 41.70 -0.73 -23.84
C ILE A 106 42.23 -1.29 -25.15
N ASP A 107 43.09 -0.54 -25.85
CA ASP A 107 43.71 -0.95 -27.14
C ASP A 107 42.71 -1.54 -28.16
N ASN A 108 41.56 -0.88 -28.30
CA ASN A 108 40.41 -1.28 -29.14
C ASN A 108 39.65 -2.55 -28.72
N GLU A 109 40.05 -3.19 -27.62
CA GLU A 109 39.33 -4.31 -27.02
C GLU A 109 38.42 -3.84 -25.87
N PHE A 110 37.40 -4.65 -25.58
CA PHE A 110 36.43 -4.35 -24.52
C PHE A 110 36.61 -5.29 -23.34
N PHE A 111 36.63 -4.72 -22.15
CA PHE A 111 36.74 -5.44 -20.88
C PHE A 111 35.61 -5.04 -19.93
N MET A 112 35.11 -5.98 -19.14
CA MET A 112 34.05 -5.77 -18.16
C MET A 112 34.59 -6.10 -16.77
N ILE A 113 34.38 -5.18 -15.82
CA ILE A 113 34.65 -5.39 -14.41
C ILE A 113 33.32 -5.32 -13.66
N PRO A 114 32.67 -6.46 -13.39
CA PRO A 114 31.49 -6.51 -12.53
C PRO A 114 31.87 -6.48 -11.05
N GLU A 115 30.96 -6.05 -10.19
CA GLU A 115 31.02 -6.40 -8.77
C GLU A 115 30.90 -7.94 -8.65
N SER A 116 31.90 -8.54 -8.00
CA SER A 116 32.03 -9.98 -7.77
C SER A 116 32.37 -10.28 -6.31
N ASN A 117 31.86 -9.45 -5.38
CA ASN A 117 32.12 -9.54 -3.94
C ASN A 117 31.82 -10.92 -3.33
N ALA A 118 30.92 -11.70 -3.94
CA ALA A 118 30.48 -13.00 -3.47
C ALA A 118 31.61 -14.02 -3.40
N ILE A 119 32.70 -13.79 -4.15
CA ILE A 119 33.89 -14.65 -4.20
C ILE A 119 35.16 -13.95 -3.70
N ASN A 120 35.03 -12.77 -3.06
CA ASN A 120 36.16 -11.98 -2.52
C ASN A 120 37.22 -11.59 -3.56
N GLU A 121 36.80 -11.33 -4.80
CA GLU A 121 37.67 -10.96 -5.92
C GLU A 121 37.10 -9.75 -6.67
N VAL A 122 37.98 -9.03 -7.36
CA VAL A 122 37.63 -8.13 -8.47
C VAL A 122 38.09 -8.80 -9.75
N ARG A 123 37.15 -9.40 -10.49
CA ARG A 123 37.43 -10.04 -11.77
C ARG A 123 37.28 -9.09 -12.93
N ILE A 124 38.08 -9.31 -13.97
CA ILE A 124 37.92 -8.68 -15.27
C ILE A 124 37.65 -9.74 -16.33
N TYR A 125 36.72 -9.45 -17.21
CA TYR A 125 36.30 -10.31 -18.32
C TYR A 125 36.63 -9.60 -19.62
N LYS A 126 37.12 -10.34 -20.61
CA LYS A 126 37.40 -9.83 -21.96
C LYS A 126 36.25 -10.20 -22.90
N ALA A 127 35.80 -9.25 -23.71
CA ALA A 127 34.87 -9.55 -24.78
C ALA A 127 35.61 -10.25 -25.91
N ILE A 128 35.28 -11.51 -26.16
CA ILE A 128 35.79 -12.26 -27.32
C ILE A 128 34.84 -12.13 -28.52
N ASN A 129 33.59 -11.74 -28.28
CA ASN A 129 32.64 -11.33 -29.30
C ASN A 129 31.74 -10.24 -28.70
N PHE A 130 32.11 -8.98 -28.87
CA PHE A 130 31.35 -7.87 -28.30
C PHE A 130 30.04 -7.62 -29.06
N PRO A 131 28.88 -7.44 -28.38
CA PRO A 131 28.68 -7.40 -26.92
C PRO A 131 28.32 -8.77 -26.29
N TYR A 132 28.22 -9.83 -27.09
CA TYR A 132 27.52 -11.07 -26.75
C TYR A 132 28.28 -12.05 -25.86
N LYS A 133 29.59 -12.21 -26.02
CA LYS A 133 30.39 -13.24 -25.33
C LYS A 133 31.59 -12.63 -24.60
N TRP A 134 31.68 -12.96 -23.32
CA TRP A 134 32.71 -12.50 -22.40
C TRP A 134 33.35 -13.71 -21.72
N GLU A 135 34.67 -13.70 -21.58
CA GLU A 135 35.41 -14.76 -20.90
C GLU A 135 36.24 -14.17 -19.77
N TYR A 136 36.36 -14.92 -18.67
CA TYR A 136 37.23 -14.53 -17.56
C TYR A 136 38.65 -14.30 -18.09
N TYR A 137 39.20 -13.12 -17.82
CA TYR A 137 40.52 -12.74 -18.28
C TYR A 137 41.54 -12.85 -17.15
N LYS A 138 41.28 -12.18 -16.02
CA LYS A 138 42.09 -12.28 -14.80
C LYS A 138 41.37 -11.75 -13.56
N THR A 139 42.00 -11.94 -12.41
CA THR A 139 41.64 -11.28 -11.15
C THR A 139 42.57 -10.10 -10.90
N LEU A 140 42.02 -8.92 -10.64
CA LEU A 140 42.76 -7.68 -10.38
C LEU A 140 43.03 -7.45 -8.89
N LEU A 141 42.07 -7.80 -8.02
CA LEU A 141 42.21 -7.78 -6.57
C LEU A 141 41.60 -9.05 -5.97
N LYS A 142 42.15 -9.53 -4.85
CA LYS A 142 41.68 -10.74 -4.15
C LYS A 142 41.76 -10.58 -2.65
N GLY A 143 41.00 -11.40 -1.92
CA GLY A 143 41.09 -11.56 -0.47
C GLY A 143 40.17 -10.66 0.35
N LYS A 144 39.40 -9.77 -0.29
CA LYS A 144 38.41 -8.91 0.38
C LYS A 144 37.12 -8.80 -0.41
N LYS A 145 36.03 -8.39 0.25
CA LYS A 145 34.70 -8.16 -0.34
C LYS A 145 34.60 -6.77 -0.95
N PHE A 146 35.21 -6.59 -2.13
CA PHE A 146 35.17 -5.33 -2.86
C PHE A 146 33.85 -5.14 -3.60
N THR A 147 33.32 -3.93 -3.55
CA THR A 147 32.05 -3.53 -4.17
C THR A 147 32.23 -2.33 -5.08
N ASP A 148 31.41 -2.27 -6.13
CA ASP A 148 31.39 -1.22 -7.17
C ASP A 148 32.78 -0.78 -7.73
N PRO A 149 33.65 -1.71 -8.16
CA PRO A 149 35.00 -1.38 -8.63
C PRO A 149 34.98 -0.39 -9.81
N THR A 150 35.65 0.74 -9.63
CA THR A 150 35.67 1.83 -10.62
C THR A 150 37.09 2.36 -10.81
N ILE A 151 37.73 1.93 -11.90
CA ILE A 151 39.03 2.40 -12.38
C ILE A 151 38.91 3.69 -13.20
N ILE A 152 39.85 4.62 -12.98
CA ILE A 152 40.13 5.81 -13.81
C ILE A 152 41.62 5.85 -14.17
N LYS A 153 41.97 6.25 -15.40
CA LYS A 153 43.35 6.62 -15.76
C LYS A 153 43.58 8.10 -15.43
N TRP A 154 44.61 8.38 -14.66
CA TRP A 154 45.03 9.74 -14.33
C TRP A 154 46.55 9.84 -14.37
N GLU A 155 47.05 10.73 -15.23
CA GLU A 155 48.48 10.83 -15.54
C GLU A 155 49.02 9.44 -15.96
N ASP A 156 50.10 8.98 -15.32
CA ASP A 156 50.80 7.74 -15.64
C ASP A 156 50.24 6.50 -14.92
N TYR A 157 49.13 6.64 -14.19
CA TYR A 157 48.59 5.58 -13.33
C TYR A 157 47.11 5.31 -13.57
N TYR A 158 46.72 4.08 -13.28
CA TYR A 158 45.34 3.63 -13.17
C TYR A 158 44.98 3.53 -11.70
N TYR A 159 43.89 4.18 -11.29
CA TYR A 159 43.41 4.17 -9.91
C TYR A 159 42.07 3.46 -9.83
N MET A 160 42.00 2.38 -9.07
CA MET A 160 40.79 1.62 -8.80
C MET A 160 40.17 2.08 -7.47
N PHE A 161 38.98 2.66 -7.54
CA PHE A 161 38.16 2.99 -6.39
C PHE A 161 37.21 1.83 -6.11
N VAL A 162 37.25 1.31 -4.89
CA VAL A 162 36.40 0.20 -4.43
C VAL A 162 35.87 0.51 -3.04
N MET A 163 34.68 0.00 -2.75
CA MET A 163 34.20 -0.02 -1.37
C MET A 163 34.45 -1.40 -0.74
N GLU A 164 35.13 -1.41 0.40
CA GLU A 164 35.24 -2.58 1.27
C GLU A 164 34.40 -2.32 2.53
N GLY A 165 33.31 -3.07 2.71
CA GLY A 165 32.33 -2.78 3.76
C GLY A 165 31.70 -1.40 3.55
N TRP A 166 32.04 -0.44 4.40
CA TRP A 166 31.65 0.97 4.26
C TRP A 166 32.85 1.90 4.15
N SER A 167 34.01 1.36 3.78
CA SER A 167 35.24 2.12 3.64
C SER A 167 35.61 2.29 2.17
N LEU A 168 36.08 3.47 1.78
CA LEU A 168 36.64 3.71 0.46
C LEU A 168 38.11 3.30 0.46
N GLU A 169 38.45 2.36 -0.41
CA GLU A 169 39.84 2.01 -0.70
C GLU A 169 40.18 2.39 -2.14
N ILE A 170 41.42 2.82 -2.34
CA ILE A 170 41.99 3.21 -3.62
C ILE A 170 43.21 2.33 -3.85
N TYR A 171 43.28 1.70 -5.00
CA TYR A 171 44.48 0.97 -5.43
C TYR A 171 45.01 1.60 -6.70
N TYR A 172 46.31 1.52 -6.95
CA TYR A 172 46.92 2.09 -8.14
C TYR A 172 47.87 1.11 -8.84
N SER A 173 47.98 1.25 -10.15
CA SER A 173 48.91 0.47 -10.99
C SER A 173 49.42 1.34 -12.14
N LYS A 174 50.63 1.06 -12.64
CA LYS A 174 51.15 1.67 -13.88
C LYS A 174 50.52 1.07 -15.14
N ASP A 175 50.01 -0.15 -15.04
CA ASP A 175 49.36 -0.88 -16.12
C ASP A 175 47.91 -1.20 -15.72
N PHE A 176 46.96 -1.03 -16.64
CA PHE A 176 45.56 -1.34 -16.42
C PHE A 176 45.36 -2.81 -16.00
N PHE A 177 46.16 -3.72 -16.56
CA PHE A 177 46.19 -5.13 -16.20
C PHE A 177 47.28 -5.46 -15.19
N GLY A 178 48.01 -4.48 -14.68
CA GLY A 178 49.13 -4.69 -13.75
C GLY A 178 48.69 -5.10 -12.35
N GLU A 179 49.66 -5.16 -11.46
CA GLU A 179 49.43 -5.32 -10.03
C GLU A 179 48.94 -4.00 -9.42
N TYR A 180 47.77 -4.05 -8.78
CA TYR A 180 47.18 -2.91 -8.10
C TYR A 180 47.67 -2.84 -6.65
N LEU A 181 48.53 -1.87 -6.37
CA LEU A 181 49.06 -1.61 -5.03
C LEU A 181 48.08 -0.76 -4.21
N PRO A 182 47.90 -1.04 -2.91
CA PRO A 182 47.05 -0.22 -2.06
C PRO A 182 47.63 1.19 -1.92
N HIS A 183 46.80 2.20 -2.08
CA HIS A 183 47.19 3.58 -1.80
C HIS A 183 47.51 3.72 -0.30
N PRO A 184 48.59 4.42 0.10
CA PRO A 184 49.04 4.50 1.50
C PRO A 184 48.03 5.17 2.44
N LYS A 185 47.09 5.94 1.89
CA LYS A 185 45.96 6.54 2.65
C LYS A 185 44.76 5.61 2.81
N ASN A 186 44.83 4.34 2.44
CA ASN A 186 43.72 3.41 2.63
C ASN A 186 43.50 3.06 4.12
N PRO A 187 42.23 2.87 4.54
CA PRO A 187 41.02 3.31 3.85
C PRO A 187 40.92 4.84 3.90
N PHE A 188 40.65 5.49 2.76
CA PHE A 188 40.58 6.96 2.71
C PHE A 188 39.38 7.49 3.50
N TYR A 189 38.21 6.87 3.27
CA TYR A 189 37.07 7.02 4.15
C TYR A 189 36.88 5.72 4.90
N LYS A 190 36.89 5.77 6.24
CA LYS A 190 36.68 4.59 7.09
C LYS A 190 35.23 4.57 7.57
N ASN A 191 34.52 3.47 7.29
CA ASN A 191 33.14 3.23 7.74
C ASN A 191 32.17 4.41 7.47
N ASN A 192 32.29 5.06 6.30
CA ASN A 192 31.52 6.24 5.93
C ASN A 192 30.48 5.94 4.84
N GLN A 193 29.26 5.63 5.26
CA GLN A 193 28.16 5.32 4.35
C GLN A 193 27.75 6.49 3.44
N LYS A 194 28.20 7.72 3.73
CA LYS A 194 27.89 8.91 2.90
C LYS A 194 28.82 9.09 1.73
N LEU A 195 30.07 8.63 1.82
CA LEU A 195 31.15 9.03 0.90
C LEU A 195 31.88 7.85 0.24
N SER A 196 31.71 6.63 0.78
CA SER A 196 32.54 5.50 0.38
C SER A 196 32.08 4.77 -0.87
N ARG A 197 30.77 4.73 -1.19
CA ARG A 197 30.25 3.91 -2.28
C ARG A 197 30.38 4.65 -3.63
N PRO A 198 31.09 4.09 -4.63
CA PRO A 198 31.08 4.60 -6.01
C PRO A 198 29.65 4.64 -6.59
N ALA A 199 29.39 5.57 -7.50
CA ALA A 199 28.09 5.71 -8.15
C ALA A 199 28.17 5.76 -9.67
N GLY A 200 29.15 5.07 -10.27
CA GLY A 200 29.33 4.97 -11.71
C GLY A 200 30.46 5.85 -12.26
N ASP A 201 30.25 6.47 -13.43
CA ASP A 201 31.28 7.12 -14.25
C ASP A 201 31.87 8.40 -13.65
N PHE A 202 33.20 8.47 -13.62
CA PHE A 202 33.91 9.72 -13.38
C PHE A 202 33.69 10.72 -14.51
N ILE A 203 33.55 12.01 -14.17
CA ILE A 203 33.52 13.11 -15.14
C ILE A 203 34.87 13.81 -15.12
N ILE A 204 35.55 13.91 -16.26
CA ILE A 204 36.78 14.70 -16.40
C ILE A 204 36.45 15.96 -17.20
N LYS A 205 36.68 17.14 -16.61
CA LYS A 205 36.50 18.45 -17.28
C LYS A 205 37.63 19.38 -16.90
N ASN A 206 38.28 19.98 -17.90
CA ASN A 206 39.40 20.92 -17.73
C ASN A 206 40.50 20.38 -16.80
N LYS A 207 40.99 19.16 -17.08
CA LYS A 207 41.97 18.44 -16.24
C LYS A 207 41.59 18.38 -14.75
N THR A 208 40.30 18.27 -14.45
CA THR A 208 39.78 18.05 -13.10
C THR A 208 38.88 16.82 -13.10
N ILE A 209 39.07 15.94 -12.14
CA ILE A 209 38.22 14.75 -11.94
C ILE A 209 37.06 15.11 -11.00
N TYR A 210 35.86 14.68 -11.37
CA TYR A 210 34.67 14.68 -10.53
C TYR A 210 34.16 13.26 -10.35
N ARG A 211 34.14 12.78 -9.11
CA ARG A 211 33.73 11.43 -8.73
C ARG A 211 32.28 11.43 -8.25
N PRO A 212 31.35 10.71 -8.90
CA PRO A 212 30.04 10.46 -8.35
C PRO A 212 30.11 9.47 -7.20
N ILE A 213 29.39 9.78 -6.13
CA ILE A 213 29.34 8.96 -4.92
C ILE A 213 27.91 8.75 -4.50
N GLN A 214 27.59 7.55 -4.04
CA GLN A 214 26.26 7.20 -3.59
C GLN A 214 26.17 7.38 -2.08
N ASP A 215 25.32 8.30 -1.65
CA ASP A 215 24.99 8.46 -0.24
C ASP A 215 24.04 7.34 0.19
N CYS A 216 24.53 6.48 1.09
CA CYS A 216 23.81 5.35 1.64
C CYS A 216 23.49 5.49 3.14
N HIS A 217 23.81 6.63 3.77
CA HIS A 217 23.83 6.75 5.23
C HIS A 217 22.46 6.57 5.90
N LYS A 218 21.38 7.12 5.35
CA LYS A 218 20.04 6.86 5.90
C LYS A 218 19.41 5.62 5.29
N TYR A 219 19.59 5.43 3.99
CA TYR A 219 19.15 4.25 3.26
C TYR A 219 19.88 4.17 1.92
N TYR A 220 20.01 2.94 1.39
CA TYR A 220 20.60 2.70 0.08
C TYR A 220 20.00 3.60 -1.02
N GLY A 221 20.85 4.34 -1.73
CA GLY A 221 20.47 5.18 -2.87
C GLY A 221 19.68 6.42 -2.46
N GLU A 222 20.07 7.07 -1.36
CA GLU A 222 19.45 8.32 -0.90
C GLU A 222 19.62 9.41 -1.96
N GLN A 223 20.84 9.63 -2.43
CA GLN A 223 21.20 10.68 -3.38
C GLN A 223 22.62 10.43 -3.91
N VAL A 224 23.03 11.20 -4.92
CA VAL A 224 24.39 11.19 -5.47
C VAL A 224 25.02 12.56 -5.29
N TYR A 225 26.26 12.60 -4.81
CA TYR A 225 27.09 13.80 -4.80
C TYR A 225 28.19 13.69 -5.85
N LEU A 226 28.64 14.83 -6.38
CA LEU A 226 29.93 14.90 -7.06
C LEU A 226 30.99 15.38 -6.07
N MET A 227 32.10 14.67 -6.03
CA MET A 227 33.32 15.05 -5.30
C MET A 227 34.34 15.58 -6.32
N LYS A 228 34.87 16.79 -6.11
CA LYS A 228 35.98 17.32 -6.89
C LYS A 228 37.27 16.74 -6.31
N VAL A 229 37.99 15.95 -7.10
CA VAL A 229 39.32 15.47 -6.73
C VAL A 229 40.30 16.62 -6.91
N GLU A 230 40.96 17.02 -5.82
CA GLU A 230 41.95 18.10 -5.82
C GLU A 230 43.35 17.55 -6.11
N LYS A 231 43.63 16.32 -5.65
CA LYS A 231 44.91 15.64 -5.83
C LYS A 231 44.70 14.14 -5.94
N LEU A 232 45.39 13.52 -6.89
CA LEU A 232 45.42 12.07 -7.10
C LEU A 232 46.79 11.68 -7.64
N SER A 233 47.62 11.10 -6.78
CA SER A 233 48.92 10.51 -7.09
C SER A 233 49.06 9.18 -6.34
N PRO A 234 50.14 8.38 -6.58
CA PRO A 234 50.39 7.17 -5.79
C PRO A 234 50.57 7.41 -4.29
N SER A 235 50.93 8.63 -3.87
CA SER A 235 51.20 8.99 -2.48
C SER A 235 50.16 9.93 -1.86
N GLU A 236 49.37 10.62 -2.67
CA GLU A 236 48.42 11.62 -2.19
C GLU A 236 47.05 11.51 -2.88
N PHE A 237 46.02 11.36 -2.06
CA PHE A 237 44.62 11.56 -2.48
C PHE A 237 43.97 12.64 -1.63
N LYS A 238 43.24 13.55 -2.28
CA LYS A 238 42.40 14.57 -1.65
C LYS A 238 41.21 14.89 -2.55
N GLU A 239 40.02 14.87 -1.99
CA GLU A 239 38.80 15.34 -2.65
C GLU A 239 37.97 16.20 -1.72
N LYS A 240 37.12 17.04 -2.30
CA LYS A 240 36.11 17.81 -1.57
C LYS A 240 34.75 17.67 -2.22
N LYS A 241 33.70 17.78 -1.42
CA LYS A 241 32.33 17.83 -1.91
C LYS A 241 32.16 19.01 -2.85
N TYR A 242 31.77 18.73 -4.09
CA TYR A 242 31.53 19.77 -5.10
C TYR A 242 30.07 20.20 -5.09
N LYS A 243 29.14 19.25 -5.27
CA LYS A 243 27.70 19.54 -5.21
C LYS A 243 26.83 18.31 -5.02
N LEU A 244 25.59 18.53 -4.60
CA LEU A 244 24.51 17.57 -4.75
C LEU A 244 24.22 17.40 -6.24
N PHE A 245 24.34 16.17 -6.73
CA PHE A 245 24.29 15.87 -8.16
C PHE A 245 22.95 15.31 -8.57
N LEU A 246 22.52 14.23 -7.91
CA LEU A 246 21.22 13.61 -8.13
C LEU A 246 20.52 13.51 -6.78
N LYS A 247 19.24 13.90 -6.73
CA LYS A 247 18.40 13.72 -5.54
C LYS A 247 17.06 13.11 -5.95
N PRO A 248 16.38 12.39 -5.04
CA PRO A 248 15.02 11.97 -5.26
C PRO A 248 14.17 13.19 -5.59
N SER A 249 13.21 13.01 -6.50
CA SER A 249 12.33 14.08 -6.93
C SER A 249 10.90 13.57 -6.95
N ASN A 250 9.91 14.46 -6.87
CA ASN A 250 8.50 14.05 -6.99
C ASN A 250 8.12 13.53 -8.40
N LYS A 251 9.10 13.32 -9.29
CA LYS A 251 8.89 12.78 -10.64
C LYS A 251 8.74 11.26 -10.62
N LYS A 252 8.02 10.74 -11.62
CA LYS A 252 7.50 9.36 -11.71
C LYS A 252 8.55 8.24 -11.69
N TRP A 253 9.85 8.54 -11.80
CA TRP A 253 10.90 7.54 -11.96
C TRP A 253 11.89 7.46 -10.79
N ASN A 254 12.07 8.54 -10.02
CA ASN A 254 13.01 8.64 -8.90
C ASN A 254 12.37 9.21 -7.61
N ILE A 255 11.12 8.82 -7.33
CA ILE A 255 10.30 9.32 -6.20
C ILE A 255 11.00 9.22 -4.85
N ARG A 256 11.76 8.14 -4.62
CA ARG A 256 12.33 7.85 -3.29
C ARG A 256 13.84 7.71 -3.28
N LYS A 257 14.40 7.18 -4.36
CA LYS A 257 15.81 6.82 -4.46
C LYS A 257 16.31 7.17 -5.84
N VAL A 258 17.51 7.72 -5.90
CA VAL A 258 18.28 7.87 -7.11
C VAL A 258 19.72 7.48 -6.79
N HIS A 259 20.28 6.60 -7.60
CA HIS A 259 21.69 6.25 -7.52
C HIS A 259 22.17 5.86 -8.91
N HIS A 260 23.46 5.60 -9.04
CA HIS A 260 24.11 5.26 -10.28
C HIS A 260 24.07 6.39 -11.34
N PHE A 261 25.20 6.59 -12.00
CA PHE A 261 25.37 7.56 -13.06
C PHE A 261 26.33 6.98 -14.08
N SER A 262 25.89 6.84 -15.32
CA SER A 262 26.75 6.52 -16.44
C SER A 262 26.48 7.45 -17.62
N PHE A 263 27.45 7.69 -18.47
CA PHE A 263 27.28 8.52 -19.65
C PHE A 263 28.15 8.11 -20.83
N VAL A 264 27.70 8.45 -22.04
CA VAL A 264 28.51 8.40 -23.27
C VAL A 264 28.30 9.66 -24.10
N PRO A 265 29.34 10.16 -24.79
CA PRO A 265 29.17 11.21 -25.80
C PRO A 265 28.27 10.75 -26.95
N TYR A 266 27.35 11.61 -27.36
CA TYR A 266 26.43 11.37 -28.47
C TYR A 266 26.18 12.66 -29.25
N ASN A 267 26.77 12.76 -30.44
CA ASN A 267 26.83 14.00 -31.23
C ASN A 267 27.34 15.17 -30.35
N ASP A 268 26.64 16.30 -30.33
CA ASP A 268 26.99 17.47 -29.52
C ASP A 268 26.47 17.41 -28.07
N LYS A 269 25.95 16.24 -27.65
CA LYS A 269 25.33 16.00 -26.34
C LYS A 269 25.95 14.80 -25.64
N TYR A 270 25.41 14.48 -24.47
CA TYR A 270 25.67 13.25 -23.74
C TYR A 270 24.39 12.47 -23.56
N LEU A 271 24.44 11.16 -23.77
CA LEU A 271 23.40 10.26 -23.25
C LEU A 271 23.83 9.82 -21.86
N ILE A 272 22.96 9.99 -20.87
CA ILE A 272 23.19 9.53 -19.49
C ILE A 272 22.26 8.38 -19.13
N ALA A 273 22.67 7.55 -18.16
CA ALA A 273 21.87 6.50 -17.54
C ALA A 273 21.90 6.62 -16.01
N LEU A 274 20.72 6.53 -15.39
CA LEU A 274 20.46 6.75 -13.97
C LEU A 274 19.59 5.63 -13.41
N MET A 275 19.68 5.34 -12.11
CA MET A 275 18.83 4.36 -11.43
C MET A 275 17.82 5.03 -10.50
N GLY A 276 16.53 4.76 -10.68
CA GLY A 276 15.43 5.37 -9.91
C GLY A 276 14.45 4.36 -9.32
N LYS A 277 13.89 4.67 -8.14
CA LYS A 277 12.82 3.87 -7.51
C LYS A 277 11.46 4.59 -7.47
N VAL A 278 10.42 3.97 -8.01
CA VAL A 278 9.03 4.46 -8.07
C VAL A 278 8.18 3.88 -6.95
N MET A 279 7.22 4.64 -6.40
CA MET A 279 6.19 4.11 -5.51
C MET A 279 4.84 4.66 -5.94
N SER A 280 3.86 3.81 -6.27
CA SER A 280 2.57 4.27 -6.81
C SER A 280 1.39 3.85 -5.92
N ARG A 281 0.77 4.83 -5.25
CA ARG A 281 -0.49 4.68 -4.49
C ARG A 281 -1.61 5.43 -5.20
N VAL A 282 -2.80 4.84 -5.24
CA VAL A 282 -4.00 5.51 -5.74
C VAL A 282 -5.09 5.55 -4.69
N ALA A 283 -5.67 6.72 -4.45
CA ALA A 283 -6.95 6.84 -3.77
C ALA A 283 -8.06 6.88 -4.82
N PHE A 284 -8.89 5.84 -4.83
CA PHE A 284 -10.04 5.79 -5.72
C PHE A 284 -11.25 6.42 -5.04
N VAL A 285 -11.78 7.49 -5.65
CA VAL A 285 -12.87 8.28 -5.05
C VAL A 285 -14.09 8.29 -5.96
N VAL A 286 -15.26 8.01 -5.39
CA VAL A 286 -16.52 7.98 -6.15
C VAL A 286 -17.35 9.25 -6.02
N ASN A 287 -17.05 10.09 -5.02
CA ASN A 287 -17.79 11.32 -4.77
C ASN A 287 -16.90 12.43 -4.20
N LYS A 288 -17.43 13.67 -4.19
CA LYS A 288 -16.72 14.86 -3.70
C LYS A 288 -16.30 14.75 -2.23
N LYS A 289 -17.06 14.03 -1.39
CA LYS A 289 -16.75 13.89 0.06
C LYS A 289 -15.52 13.01 0.27
N GLN A 290 -15.46 11.86 -0.38
CA GLN A 290 -14.28 10.99 -0.37
C GLN A 290 -13.07 11.73 -0.94
N LYS A 291 -13.25 12.49 -2.03
CA LYS A 291 -12.17 13.32 -2.56
C LYS A 291 -11.63 14.28 -1.50
N ARG A 292 -12.50 15.08 -0.86
CA ARG A 292 -12.09 16.00 0.22
C ARG A 292 -11.34 15.28 1.33
N PHE A 293 -11.81 14.09 1.73
CA PHE A 293 -11.13 13.29 2.74
C PHE A 293 -9.73 12.84 2.29
N PHE A 294 -9.58 12.27 1.09
CA PHE A 294 -8.28 11.82 0.61
C PHE A 294 -7.33 12.96 0.23
N GLU A 295 -7.84 14.15 -0.14
CA GLU A 295 -7.00 15.35 -0.30
C GLU A 295 -6.37 15.76 1.03
N LYS A 296 -7.07 15.62 2.18
CA LYS A 296 -6.44 15.81 3.50
C LYS A 296 -5.28 14.82 3.71
N ILE A 297 -5.48 13.55 3.39
CA ILE A 297 -4.46 12.49 3.54
C ILE A 297 -3.29 12.67 2.56
N LYS A 298 -3.54 13.26 1.39
CA LYS A 298 -2.51 13.49 0.37
C LYS A 298 -1.36 14.37 0.89
N ASN A 299 -1.62 15.22 1.88
CA ASN A 299 -0.59 16.00 2.56
C ASN A 299 0.36 15.13 3.40
N TYR A 300 -0.10 13.95 3.84
CA TYR A 300 0.67 13.03 4.70
C TYR A 300 1.33 11.90 3.90
N CYS A 301 0.76 11.52 2.76
CA CYS A 301 1.24 10.43 1.91
C CYS A 301 1.21 10.81 0.42
N ASN A 302 2.27 10.47 -0.33
CA ASN A 302 2.27 10.60 -1.79
C ASN A 302 1.24 9.62 -2.42
N ILE A 303 0.06 10.15 -2.77
CA ILE A 303 -1.09 9.43 -3.31
C ILE A 303 -1.63 10.17 -4.53
N GLU A 304 -1.94 9.42 -5.58
CA GLU A 304 -2.69 9.94 -6.73
C GLU A 304 -4.19 9.74 -6.53
N ILE A 305 -4.98 10.81 -6.64
CA ILE A 305 -6.44 10.72 -6.47
C ILE A 305 -7.10 10.49 -7.82
N LYS A 306 -7.87 9.41 -7.94
CA LYS A 306 -8.61 9.04 -9.15
C LYS A 306 -10.10 9.07 -8.91
N GLU A 307 -10.73 10.09 -9.49
CA GLU A 307 -12.18 10.26 -9.46
C GLU A 307 -12.86 9.33 -10.47
N SER A 308 -13.81 8.51 -10.01
CA SER A 308 -14.53 7.56 -10.87
C SER A 308 -15.25 8.23 -12.05
N SER A 309 -15.72 9.47 -11.87
CA SER A 309 -16.38 10.26 -12.91
C SER A 309 -15.43 10.69 -14.03
N LYS A 310 -14.13 10.81 -13.75
CA LYS A 310 -13.10 11.21 -14.72
C LYS A 310 -12.51 10.03 -15.50
N LEU A 311 -12.70 8.81 -14.99
CA LEU A 311 -12.25 7.59 -15.65
C LEU A 311 -13.35 7.10 -16.60
N ILE A 312 -13.45 7.72 -17.76
CA ILE A 312 -14.47 7.42 -18.78
C ILE A 312 -13.95 6.52 -19.91
N LEU A 313 -12.66 6.59 -20.24
CA LEU A 313 -12.08 5.85 -21.36
C LEU A 313 -11.93 4.36 -21.01
N PRO A 314 -12.59 3.43 -21.73
CA PRO A 314 -12.45 2.00 -21.52
C PRO A 314 -11.10 1.48 -22.03
N SER A 315 -10.62 0.38 -21.44
CA SER A 315 -9.43 -0.33 -21.90
C SER A 315 -9.81 -1.70 -22.45
N LEU A 316 -9.74 -1.87 -23.77
CA LEU A 316 -10.06 -3.16 -24.44
C LEU A 316 -9.18 -4.32 -23.96
N LYS A 317 -7.98 -4.01 -23.42
CA LYS A 317 -7.10 -5.00 -22.78
C LYS A 317 -7.79 -5.76 -21.63
N ALA A 318 -8.86 -5.20 -21.05
CA ALA A 318 -9.66 -5.84 -20.00
C ALA A 318 -10.40 -7.10 -20.48
N ILE A 319 -10.69 -7.22 -21.79
CA ILE A 319 -11.46 -8.35 -22.34
C ILE A 319 -10.85 -9.72 -22.01
N LYS A 320 -9.51 -9.80 -22.00
CA LYS A 320 -8.73 -11.00 -21.68
C LYS A 320 -8.92 -11.50 -20.24
N TYR A 321 -9.53 -10.69 -19.38
CA TYR A 321 -9.65 -10.92 -17.95
C TYR A 321 -11.10 -11.03 -17.46
N ILE A 322 -12.09 -10.91 -18.35
CA ILE A 322 -13.53 -10.97 -18.01
C ILE A 322 -13.86 -12.25 -17.23
N LYS A 323 -13.31 -13.40 -17.65
CA LYS A 323 -13.54 -14.70 -17.00
C LYS A 323 -12.83 -14.84 -15.64
N LYS A 324 -11.93 -13.92 -15.29
CA LYS A 324 -11.11 -13.95 -14.05
C LYS A 324 -11.62 -13.02 -12.96
N VAL A 325 -12.61 -12.20 -13.25
CA VAL A 325 -13.20 -11.27 -12.29
C VAL A 325 -14.60 -11.71 -11.92
N ASN A 326 -15.00 -11.49 -10.67
CA ASN A 326 -16.33 -11.85 -10.20
C ASN A 326 -17.01 -10.65 -9.53
N PHE A 327 -18.07 -10.15 -10.16
CA PHE A 327 -18.85 -9.02 -9.66
C PHE A 327 -20.15 -9.44 -8.95
N LYS A 328 -20.39 -10.74 -8.71
CA LYS A 328 -21.66 -11.26 -8.19
C LYS A 328 -22.07 -10.61 -6.86
N ASP A 329 -21.14 -10.45 -5.94
CA ASP A 329 -21.45 -9.86 -4.62
C ASP A 329 -21.78 -8.37 -4.73
N ALA A 330 -21.03 -7.65 -5.59
CA ALA A 330 -21.24 -6.24 -5.85
C ALA A 330 -22.58 -5.97 -6.55
N THR A 331 -22.93 -6.80 -7.55
CA THR A 331 -24.21 -6.69 -8.26
C THR A 331 -25.38 -7.10 -7.35
N TYR A 332 -25.22 -8.15 -6.56
CA TYR A 332 -26.20 -8.57 -5.56
C TYR A 332 -26.53 -7.44 -4.57
N LEU A 333 -25.51 -6.75 -4.04
CA LEU A 333 -25.73 -5.60 -3.16
C LEU A 333 -26.47 -4.46 -3.88
N ARG A 334 -26.12 -4.17 -5.15
CA ARG A 334 -26.81 -3.13 -5.93
C ARG A 334 -28.27 -3.46 -6.19
N VAL A 335 -28.58 -4.73 -6.46
CA VAL A 335 -29.96 -5.22 -6.62
C VAL A 335 -30.71 -5.04 -5.30
N LYS A 336 -30.14 -5.46 -4.17
CA LYS A 336 -30.75 -5.23 -2.83
C LYS A 336 -31.00 -3.76 -2.54
N ASP A 337 -30.01 -2.89 -2.75
CA ASP A 337 -30.15 -1.44 -2.55
C ASP A 337 -31.22 -0.82 -3.46
N PHE A 338 -31.42 -1.34 -4.68
CA PHE A 338 -32.45 -0.87 -5.60
C PHE A 338 -33.86 -1.09 -5.02
N TYR A 339 -34.14 -2.30 -4.55
CA TYR A 339 -35.45 -2.64 -3.97
C TYR A 339 -35.65 -2.06 -2.58
N ALA A 340 -34.60 -1.99 -1.75
CA ALA A 340 -34.65 -1.35 -0.43
C ALA A 340 -35.03 0.14 -0.53
N LYS A 341 -34.79 0.79 -1.68
CA LYS A 341 -35.22 2.17 -1.99
C LYS A 341 -36.66 2.27 -2.52
N GLY A 342 -37.43 1.18 -2.50
CA GLY A 342 -38.82 1.15 -2.97
C GLY A 342 -38.99 1.16 -4.48
N LYS A 343 -37.91 0.98 -5.26
CA LYS A 343 -38.00 0.93 -6.72
C LYS A 343 -38.59 -0.40 -7.20
N LYS A 344 -39.48 -0.35 -8.18
CA LYS A 344 -40.14 -1.51 -8.76
C LYS A 344 -39.61 -1.78 -10.17
N ALA A 345 -39.11 -2.99 -10.40
CA ALA A 345 -38.69 -3.50 -11.71
C ALA A 345 -38.50 -5.04 -11.60
N PRO A 346 -38.58 -5.80 -12.71
CA PRO A 346 -38.24 -7.23 -12.71
C PRO A 346 -36.79 -7.48 -12.26
N ILE A 347 -36.59 -8.44 -11.33
CA ILE A 347 -35.27 -8.70 -10.72
C ILE A 347 -34.20 -9.11 -11.72
N PHE A 348 -34.59 -9.84 -12.77
CA PHE A 348 -33.66 -10.24 -13.82
C PHE A 348 -33.13 -9.03 -14.60
N LEU A 349 -33.98 -8.04 -14.92
CA LEU A 349 -33.58 -6.81 -15.61
C LEU A 349 -32.62 -5.97 -14.76
N VAL A 350 -32.92 -5.81 -13.46
CA VAL A 350 -32.06 -5.07 -12.53
C VAL A 350 -30.70 -5.74 -12.38
N LYS A 351 -30.69 -7.08 -12.30
CA LYS A 351 -29.45 -7.88 -12.23
C LYS A 351 -28.63 -7.75 -13.52
N ILE A 352 -29.27 -7.85 -14.69
CA ILE A 352 -28.60 -7.65 -15.99
C ILE A 352 -28.00 -6.25 -16.06
N TYR A 353 -28.80 -5.22 -15.73
CA TYR A 353 -28.35 -3.83 -15.73
C TYR A 353 -27.10 -3.61 -14.87
N TYR A 354 -27.11 -4.05 -13.61
CA TYR A 354 -25.94 -3.87 -12.73
C TYR A 354 -24.76 -4.74 -13.11
N THR A 355 -24.99 -5.90 -13.72
CA THR A 355 -23.92 -6.75 -14.25
C THR A 355 -23.24 -6.08 -15.43
N LEU A 356 -24.01 -5.58 -16.41
CA LEU A 356 -23.49 -4.80 -17.53
C LEU A 356 -22.73 -3.58 -17.03
N LEU A 357 -23.29 -2.86 -16.05
CA LEU A 357 -22.64 -1.69 -15.45
C LEU A 357 -21.33 -2.04 -14.72
N ALA A 358 -21.25 -3.20 -14.05
CA ALA A 358 -20.02 -3.68 -13.44
C ALA A 358 -18.92 -3.88 -14.48
N TYR A 359 -19.25 -4.52 -15.60
CA TYR A 359 -18.32 -4.71 -16.71
C TYR A 359 -17.93 -3.39 -17.36
N ILE A 360 -18.88 -2.47 -17.60
CA ILE A 360 -18.57 -1.12 -18.09
C ILE A 360 -17.54 -0.43 -17.19
N TYR A 361 -17.72 -0.47 -15.87
CA TYR A 361 -16.74 0.07 -14.93
C TYR A 361 -15.42 -0.71 -14.93
N PHE A 362 -15.46 -2.03 -15.10
CA PHE A 362 -14.26 -2.84 -15.19
C PHE A 362 -13.39 -2.40 -16.37
N PHE A 363 -13.97 -2.25 -17.56
CA PHE A 363 -13.28 -1.73 -18.73
C PHE A 363 -12.72 -0.32 -18.49
N ARG A 364 -13.50 0.59 -17.89
CA ARG A 364 -13.09 1.97 -17.58
C ARG A 364 -11.97 2.07 -16.56
N PHE A 365 -12.00 1.24 -15.53
CA PHE A 365 -11.08 1.31 -14.40
C PHE A 365 -9.87 0.39 -14.57
N PHE A 366 -9.85 -0.47 -15.59
CA PHE A 366 -8.80 -1.47 -15.80
C PHE A 366 -7.38 -0.90 -15.81
N ASN A 367 -7.18 0.31 -16.33
CA ASN A 367 -5.87 0.96 -16.38
C ASN A 367 -5.33 1.36 -14.99
N LEU A 368 -6.15 1.32 -13.94
CA LEU A 368 -5.70 1.50 -12.57
C LEU A 368 -4.80 0.34 -12.10
N LYS A 369 -4.76 -0.80 -12.79
CA LYS A 369 -3.84 -1.92 -12.48
C LYS A 369 -2.34 -1.55 -12.43
N LYS A 370 -1.99 -0.38 -12.96
CA LYS A 370 -0.63 0.18 -12.92
C LYS A 370 -0.20 0.60 -11.51
N TYR A 371 -1.14 0.84 -10.59
CA TYR A 371 -0.85 1.20 -9.21
C TYR A 371 -0.55 -0.03 -8.35
N ASP A 372 0.30 0.16 -7.34
CA ASP A 372 0.76 -0.94 -6.47
C ASP A 372 -0.10 -1.09 -5.22
N LYS A 373 -0.77 0.00 -4.82
CA LYS A 373 -1.64 0.05 -3.64
C LYS A 373 -2.87 0.92 -3.90
N PHE A 374 -4.02 0.44 -3.44
CA PHE A 374 -5.31 1.07 -3.60
C PHE A 374 -5.87 1.50 -2.25
N LEU A 375 -6.20 2.78 -2.10
CA LEU A 375 -6.93 3.32 -0.97
C LEU A 375 -8.38 3.49 -1.39
N ILE A 376 -9.28 2.79 -0.71
CA ILE A 376 -10.68 2.70 -1.10
C ILE A 376 -11.55 2.99 0.10
N TRP A 377 -12.48 3.93 -0.06
CA TRP A 377 -13.50 4.16 0.96
C TRP A 377 -14.59 3.10 0.87
N ASN A 378 -14.76 2.35 1.95
CA ASN A 378 -15.53 1.12 2.00
C ASN A 378 -15.00 0.12 0.96
N GLY A 379 -15.76 -0.91 0.59
CA GLY A 379 -15.40 -1.83 -0.48
C GLY A 379 -16.58 -2.49 -1.19
N PHE A 380 -17.80 -2.30 -0.69
CA PHE A 380 -18.96 -3.06 -1.15
C PHE A 380 -19.68 -2.44 -2.35
N PHE A 381 -19.63 -1.11 -2.48
CA PHE A 381 -20.32 -0.42 -3.59
C PHE A 381 -19.69 -0.77 -4.94
N LEU A 382 -20.53 -0.85 -5.97
CA LEU A 382 -20.17 -1.40 -7.30
C LEU A 382 -18.84 -0.90 -7.86
N ARG A 383 -18.61 0.42 -7.87
CA ARG A 383 -17.40 1.01 -8.45
C ARG A 383 -16.15 0.64 -7.66
N GLN A 384 -16.22 0.67 -6.34
CA GLN A 384 -15.15 0.27 -5.44
C GLN A 384 -14.86 -1.23 -5.55
N ALA A 385 -15.91 -2.06 -5.54
CA ALA A 385 -15.79 -3.50 -5.68
C ALA A 385 -15.12 -3.89 -7.00
N VAL A 386 -15.45 -3.20 -8.11
CA VAL A 386 -14.76 -3.38 -9.40
C VAL A 386 -13.26 -3.07 -9.30
N VAL A 387 -12.87 -1.99 -8.60
CA VAL A 387 -11.45 -1.66 -8.39
C VAL A 387 -10.75 -2.71 -7.51
N ILE A 388 -11.44 -3.24 -6.49
CA ILE A 388 -10.93 -4.32 -5.63
C ILE A 388 -10.69 -5.59 -6.44
N GLU A 389 -11.60 -5.96 -7.34
CA GLU A 389 -11.41 -7.12 -8.23
C GLU A 389 -10.22 -6.90 -9.18
N ILE A 390 -10.01 -5.69 -9.69
CA ILE A 390 -8.79 -5.35 -10.45
C ILE A 390 -7.55 -5.49 -9.57
N ALA A 391 -7.58 -5.02 -8.33
CA ALA A 391 -6.45 -5.14 -7.41
C ALA A 391 -6.12 -6.62 -7.12
N LYS A 392 -7.13 -7.45 -6.82
CA LYS A 392 -6.97 -8.90 -6.63
C LYS A 392 -6.37 -9.59 -7.85
N LEU A 393 -6.89 -9.27 -9.04
CA LEU A 393 -6.44 -9.84 -10.31
C LEU A 393 -4.93 -9.65 -10.56
N PHE A 394 -4.36 -8.55 -10.05
CA PHE A 394 -2.95 -8.22 -10.18
C PHE A 394 -2.17 -8.29 -8.85
N ASN A 395 -2.73 -8.97 -7.84
CA ASN A 395 -2.13 -9.17 -6.51
C ASN A 395 -1.63 -7.84 -5.87
N LYS A 396 -2.49 -6.82 -5.90
CA LYS A 396 -2.23 -5.48 -5.36
C LYS A 396 -2.82 -5.32 -3.96
N GLU A 397 -2.14 -4.56 -3.11
CA GLU A 397 -2.61 -4.29 -1.75
C GLU A 397 -3.81 -3.31 -1.79
N VAL A 398 -4.84 -3.61 -1.01
CA VAL A 398 -6.01 -2.74 -0.83
C VAL A 398 -6.09 -2.33 0.64
N ILE A 399 -6.27 -1.04 0.88
CA ILE A 399 -6.51 -0.47 2.21
C ILE A 399 -7.90 0.17 2.20
N TYR A 400 -8.71 -0.27 3.15
CA TYR A 400 -10.10 0.12 3.30
C TYR A 400 -10.22 1.23 4.34
N PHE A 401 -11.01 2.23 4.00
CA PHE A 401 -11.35 3.35 4.88
C PHE A 401 -12.82 3.31 5.23
N GLU A 402 -13.17 3.61 6.47
CA GLU A 402 -14.56 3.82 6.87
C GLU A 402 -14.66 4.84 8.00
N SER A 403 -15.83 5.44 8.16
CA SER A 403 -16.16 6.19 9.36
C SER A 403 -16.19 5.25 10.59
N GLY A 404 -15.31 5.50 11.55
CA GLY A 404 -15.27 4.79 12.82
C GLY A 404 -16.16 5.45 13.88
N PHE A 405 -16.14 4.90 15.09
CA PHE A 405 -16.86 5.42 16.25
C PHE A 405 -15.89 6.19 17.18
N PHE A 406 -16.41 6.82 18.24
CA PHE A 406 -15.65 7.69 19.15
C PHE A 406 -14.91 8.86 18.44
N GLY A 407 -15.47 9.38 17.36
CA GLY A 407 -14.87 10.49 16.58
C GLY A 407 -13.70 10.09 15.69
N LYS A 408 -13.30 8.81 15.65
CA LYS A 408 -12.16 8.31 14.88
C LYS A 408 -12.56 7.59 13.59
N PHE A 409 -11.58 7.20 12.79
CA PHE A 409 -11.75 6.51 11.51
C PHE A 409 -11.21 5.08 11.55
N VAL A 410 -11.64 4.27 10.60
CA VAL A 410 -11.07 2.93 10.35
C VAL A 410 -10.14 3.01 9.14
N ILE A 411 -8.94 2.47 9.30
CA ILE A 411 -8.00 2.17 8.21
C ILE A 411 -7.55 0.72 8.39
N ASP A 412 -7.97 -0.16 7.47
CA ASP A 412 -7.82 -1.62 7.63
C ASP A 412 -7.41 -2.28 6.31
N LYS A 413 -6.51 -3.26 6.37
CA LYS A 413 -5.97 -3.96 5.19
C LYS A 413 -6.80 -5.19 4.77
N LYS A 414 -7.67 -5.69 5.65
CA LYS A 414 -8.53 -6.86 5.45
C LYS A 414 -9.93 -6.45 4.97
N GLY A 415 -10.52 -5.42 5.59
CA GLY A 415 -11.87 -4.96 5.27
C GLY A 415 -12.43 -3.99 6.31
N VAL A 416 -13.70 -3.61 6.18
CA VAL A 416 -14.38 -2.73 7.12
C VAL A 416 -15.65 -3.38 7.65
N ASN A 417 -16.17 -2.83 8.75
CA ASN A 417 -17.32 -3.37 9.47
C ASN A 417 -17.10 -4.84 9.86
N PHE A 418 -18.06 -5.74 9.61
CA PHE A 418 -17.91 -7.17 9.94
C PHE A 418 -16.64 -7.83 9.35
N LEU A 419 -16.19 -7.40 8.17
CA LEU A 419 -15.04 -7.97 7.46
C LEU A 419 -13.68 -7.40 7.89
N ASN A 420 -13.65 -6.59 8.96
CA ASN A 420 -12.41 -5.98 9.44
C ASN A 420 -11.42 -6.99 10.04
N SER A 421 -10.24 -6.50 10.40
CA SER A 421 -9.14 -7.26 11.00
C SER A 421 -9.16 -7.32 12.53
N VAL A 422 -10.15 -6.73 13.20
CA VAL A 422 -10.28 -6.80 14.67
C VAL A 422 -10.31 -8.29 15.10
N PRO A 423 -9.52 -8.71 16.10
CA PRO A 423 -9.55 -10.08 16.60
C PRO A 423 -10.95 -10.50 17.08
N ARG A 424 -11.34 -11.75 16.80
CA ARG A 424 -12.65 -12.31 17.20
C ARG A 424 -12.56 -13.29 18.37
N ASP A 425 -11.35 -13.65 18.75
CA ASP A 425 -11.05 -14.54 19.86
C ASP A 425 -11.00 -13.73 21.16
N LYS A 426 -11.73 -14.18 22.20
CA LYS A 426 -11.74 -13.51 23.50
C LYS A 426 -10.38 -13.59 24.19
N GLU A 427 -9.62 -14.66 23.96
CA GLU A 427 -8.29 -14.86 24.55
C GLU A 427 -7.32 -13.74 24.19
N PHE A 428 -7.46 -13.16 23.00
CA PHE A 428 -6.66 -11.99 22.61
C PHE A 428 -6.87 -10.81 23.58
N TYR A 429 -8.11 -10.58 24.03
CA TYR A 429 -8.46 -9.44 24.88
C TYR A 429 -8.21 -9.73 26.36
N LEU A 430 -8.29 -10.99 26.80
CA LEU A 430 -7.83 -11.39 28.13
C LEU A 430 -6.32 -11.11 28.31
N ASN A 431 -5.54 -11.31 27.24
CA ASN A 431 -4.10 -11.08 27.24
C ASN A 431 -3.68 -9.64 26.88
N TYR A 432 -4.60 -8.82 26.36
CA TYR A 432 -4.32 -7.44 25.97
C TYR A 432 -4.32 -6.51 27.19
N LYS A 433 -3.18 -5.87 27.48
CA LYS A 433 -3.03 -4.91 28.58
C LYS A 433 -2.84 -3.50 28.04
N ASN A 434 -3.65 -2.57 28.55
CA ASN A 434 -3.49 -1.14 28.30
C ASN A 434 -4.03 -0.36 29.51
N GLU A 435 -3.20 0.47 30.12
CA GLU A 435 -3.54 1.21 31.34
C GLU A 435 -4.25 2.54 31.06
N LYS A 436 -4.31 2.99 29.79
CA LYS A 436 -4.94 4.26 29.43
C LYS A 436 -6.45 4.22 29.61
N GLU A 437 -7.01 5.35 30.06
CA GLU A 437 -8.45 5.51 30.30
C GLU A 437 -9.26 5.72 29.01
N LEU A 438 -10.41 5.06 28.92
CA LEU A 438 -11.36 5.28 27.83
C LEU A 438 -12.10 6.61 28.00
N PRO A 439 -12.64 7.19 26.90
CA PRO A 439 -13.47 8.38 27.02
C PRO A 439 -14.76 8.08 27.80
N ASN A 440 -15.15 9.00 28.68
CA ASN A 440 -16.37 8.85 29.51
C ASN A 440 -17.64 9.44 28.86
N LYS A 441 -17.54 10.00 27.65
CA LYS A 441 -18.66 10.59 26.89
C LYS A 441 -18.61 10.16 25.43
N LEU A 442 -19.78 9.96 24.82
CA LEU A 442 -19.87 9.76 23.37
C LEU A 442 -19.72 11.10 22.65
N ILE A 443 -19.00 11.08 21.53
CA ILE A 443 -18.96 12.22 20.61
C ILE A 443 -20.07 11.98 19.57
N PRO A 444 -21.21 12.69 19.64
CA PRO A 444 -22.28 12.50 18.69
C PRO A 444 -21.83 12.91 17.29
N ARG A 445 -22.14 12.09 16.29
CA ARG A 445 -21.94 12.48 14.88
C ARG A 445 -22.99 13.51 14.49
N ASN A 446 -22.59 14.54 13.74
CA ASN A 446 -23.54 15.50 13.15
C ASN A 446 -24.55 14.78 12.23
N PRO A 447 -25.82 14.66 12.66
CA PRO A 447 -26.83 13.92 11.92
C PRO A 447 -27.36 14.73 10.74
N LYS A 448 -27.67 14.05 9.62
CA LYS A 448 -28.17 14.75 8.42
C LYS A 448 -29.61 15.25 8.55
N ASN A 449 -30.44 14.54 9.31
CA ASN A 449 -31.88 14.80 9.40
C ASN A 449 -32.34 15.03 10.86
N ALA A 450 -31.47 15.44 11.80
CA ALA A 450 -31.89 15.61 13.21
C ALA A 450 -33.00 16.61 13.43
N LYS A 451 -33.18 17.58 12.52
CA LYS A 451 -34.27 18.55 12.61
C LYS A 451 -35.65 17.87 12.72
N LYS A 452 -35.80 16.65 12.17
CA LYS A 452 -37.05 15.88 12.25
C LYS A 452 -37.44 15.43 13.66
N PHE A 453 -36.51 15.48 14.62
CA PHE A 453 -36.74 15.08 16.01
C PHE A 453 -36.69 16.22 17.02
N LEU A 454 -36.40 17.45 16.57
CA LEU A 454 -36.31 18.62 17.47
C LEU A 454 -37.63 18.88 18.21
N ASN A 455 -38.76 18.59 17.57
CA ASN A 455 -40.09 18.80 18.12
C ASN A 455 -40.76 17.49 18.58
N ALA A 456 -40.02 16.38 18.66
CA ALA A 456 -40.58 15.13 19.14
C ALA A 456 -40.90 15.25 20.65
N PRO A 457 -42.06 14.78 21.11
CA PRO A 457 -42.41 14.84 22.53
C PRO A 457 -41.45 13.98 23.35
N LYS A 458 -40.90 14.55 24.42
CA LYS A 458 -40.03 13.81 25.36
C LYS A 458 -40.89 13.04 26.36
N LYS A 459 -41.42 11.90 25.93
CA LYS A 459 -42.23 10.99 26.77
C LYS A 459 -41.45 10.47 27.97
N THR A 460 -42.13 10.18 29.07
CA THR A 460 -41.53 9.52 30.25
C THR A 460 -41.13 8.10 29.88
N LEU A 461 -39.89 7.70 30.22
CA LEU A 461 -39.39 6.35 29.96
C LEU A 461 -39.81 5.39 31.08
N PRO A 462 -40.08 4.11 30.78
CA PRO A 462 -40.28 3.08 31.80
C PRO A 462 -39.05 2.94 32.71
N LYS A 463 -39.24 2.50 33.96
CA LYS A 463 -38.12 2.30 34.91
C LYS A 463 -37.11 1.27 34.43
N LYS A 464 -37.59 0.16 33.86
CA LYS A 464 -36.79 -0.89 33.23
C LYS A 464 -37.22 -1.04 31.79
N PHE A 465 -36.28 -0.93 30.86
CA PHE A 465 -36.54 -1.11 29.44
C PHE A 465 -35.29 -1.53 28.67
N ILE A 466 -35.52 -2.11 27.50
CA ILE A 466 -34.49 -2.47 26.53
C ILE A 466 -34.50 -1.46 25.39
N PHE A 467 -33.33 -0.90 25.09
CA PHE A 467 -33.17 0.09 24.03
C PHE A 467 -32.85 -0.58 22.68
N VAL A 468 -33.51 -0.11 21.62
CA VAL A 468 -33.33 -0.63 20.25
C VAL A 468 -33.12 0.52 19.25
N PRO A 469 -31.87 0.79 18.84
CA PRO A 469 -31.58 1.77 17.80
C PRO A 469 -31.94 1.19 16.43
N PHE A 470 -32.79 1.90 15.69
CA PHE A 470 -32.93 1.65 14.25
C PHE A 470 -31.65 2.04 13.52
N GLN A 471 -31.46 1.41 12.37
CA GLN A 471 -30.37 1.68 11.43
C GLN A 471 -30.95 2.20 10.12
N VAL A 472 -30.09 2.74 9.26
CA VAL A 472 -30.50 3.16 7.92
C VAL A 472 -30.90 1.92 7.11
N ASP A 473 -32.08 1.92 6.50
CA ASP A 473 -32.66 0.74 5.83
C ASP A 473 -31.77 0.13 4.74
N TYR A 474 -31.01 0.99 4.06
CA TYR A 474 -30.10 0.62 2.97
C TYR A 474 -28.62 0.57 3.40
N ASP A 475 -28.34 0.47 4.71
CA ASP A 475 -26.98 0.26 5.20
C ASP A 475 -26.44 -1.10 4.70
N THR A 476 -25.19 -1.09 4.23
CA THR A 476 -24.46 -2.32 3.86
C THR A 476 -24.45 -3.35 4.99
N GLN A 477 -24.43 -2.91 6.26
CA GLN A 477 -24.51 -3.78 7.43
C GLN A 477 -25.85 -4.53 7.52
N ILE A 478 -26.97 -3.88 7.19
CA ILE A 478 -28.28 -4.55 7.15
C ILE A 478 -28.37 -5.47 5.92
N LEU A 479 -27.98 -4.96 4.74
CA LEU A 479 -28.15 -5.69 3.48
C LEU A 479 -27.28 -6.95 3.37
N LEU A 480 -26.07 -6.95 3.94
CA LEU A 480 -25.11 -8.04 3.82
C LEU A 480 -24.92 -8.84 5.10
N PHE A 481 -25.07 -8.22 6.26
CA PHE A 481 -24.64 -8.78 7.54
C PHE A 481 -25.80 -8.95 8.53
N SER A 482 -27.04 -8.98 8.03
CA SER A 482 -28.23 -9.34 8.82
C SER A 482 -28.89 -10.61 8.26
N PRO A 483 -28.61 -11.79 8.86
CA PRO A 483 -29.03 -13.07 8.31
C PRO A 483 -30.54 -13.31 8.41
N TRP A 484 -31.22 -12.77 9.41
CA TRP A 484 -32.66 -13.03 9.63
C TRP A 484 -33.53 -11.78 9.84
N ILE A 485 -32.97 -10.59 10.12
CA ILE A 485 -33.74 -9.33 10.17
C ILE A 485 -33.49 -8.51 8.90
N LYS A 486 -34.50 -8.32 8.04
CA LYS A 486 -34.33 -7.70 6.71
C LYS A 486 -34.74 -6.23 6.64
N SER A 487 -35.54 -5.74 7.59
CA SER A 487 -35.94 -4.33 7.67
C SER A 487 -36.17 -3.86 9.10
N MET A 488 -36.32 -2.54 9.27
CA MET A 488 -36.69 -1.97 10.57
C MET A 488 -38.15 -2.29 10.94
N GLU A 489 -39.04 -2.46 9.95
CA GLU A 489 -40.40 -2.96 10.19
C GLU A 489 -40.42 -4.40 10.72
N GLU A 490 -39.60 -5.27 10.14
CA GLU A 490 -39.49 -6.67 10.61
C GLU A 490 -38.90 -6.72 12.01
N LEU A 491 -37.85 -5.93 12.28
CA LEU A 491 -37.28 -5.76 13.61
C LEU A 491 -38.35 -5.31 14.61
N PHE A 492 -39.11 -4.26 14.27
CA PHE A 492 -40.18 -3.75 15.12
C PHE A 492 -41.23 -4.81 15.40
N ASN A 493 -41.73 -5.50 14.37
CA ASN A 493 -42.81 -6.48 14.52
C ASN A 493 -42.39 -7.66 15.40
N ILE A 494 -41.20 -8.23 15.15
CA ILE A 494 -40.67 -9.35 15.94
C ILE A 494 -40.50 -8.95 17.40
N LEU A 495 -39.88 -7.80 17.65
CA LEU A 495 -39.62 -7.33 19.00
C LEU A 495 -40.90 -6.90 19.71
N SER A 496 -41.89 -6.35 19.00
CA SER A 496 -43.19 -6.00 19.59
C SER A 496 -43.95 -7.23 20.06
N GLU A 497 -43.90 -8.31 19.28
CA GLU A 497 -44.49 -9.59 19.66
C GLU A 497 -43.79 -10.18 20.89
N ILE A 498 -42.46 -10.15 20.92
CA ILE A 498 -41.67 -10.61 22.08
C ILE A 498 -41.96 -9.74 23.32
N ALA A 499 -42.01 -8.42 23.16
CA ALA A 499 -42.30 -7.46 24.23
C ALA A 499 -43.64 -7.78 24.90
N LYS A 500 -44.68 -8.04 24.10
CA LYS A 500 -46.00 -8.45 24.59
C LYS A 500 -45.93 -9.79 25.34
N ASN A 501 -45.29 -10.79 24.76
CA ASN A 501 -45.27 -12.15 25.32
C ASN A 501 -44.45 -12.25 26.62
N LEU A 502 -43.36 -11.51 26.72
CA LEU A 502 -42.48 -11.50 27.90
C LEU A 502 -42.81 -10.35 28.87
N LYS A 503 -43.75 -9.47 28.53
CA LYS A 503 -44.10 -8.26 29.30
C LYS A 503 -42.89 -7.37 29.63
N ILE A 504 -42.02 -7.17 28.64
CA ILE A 504 -40.81 -6.35 28.76
C ILE A 504 -40.94 -5.08 27.93
N HIS A 505 -40.59 -3.93 28.51
CA HIS A 505 -40.62 -2.68 27.77
C HIS A 505 -39.48 -2.59 26.75
N ILE A 506 -39.82 -2.36 25.49
CA ILE A 506 -38.88 -2.12 24.39
C ILE A 506 -39.06 -0.70 23.87
N ILE A 507 -37.97 0.07 23.89
CA ILE A 507 -37.95 1.45 23.43
C ILE A 507 -37.12 1.57 22.16
N PHE A 508 -37.79 1.96 21.08
CA PHE A 508 -37.16 2.20 19.79
C PHE A 508 -36.68 3.63 19.63
N LYS A 509 -35.60 3.83 18.88
CA LYS A 509 -35.19 5.14 18.38
C LYS A 509 -34.85 5.07 16.92
N GLU A 510 -35.46 5.96 16.13
CA GLU A 510 -35.13 6.08 14.72
C GLU A 510 -33.72 6.62 14.47
N HIS A 511 -33.10 6.15 13.38
CA HIS A 511 -31.79 6.65 12.99
C HIS A 511 -31.89 8.09 12.44
N PRO A 512 -31.14 9.08 12.98
CA PRO A 512 -31.25 10.48 12.60
C PRO A 512 -30.66 10.83 11.22
N SER A 513 -30.06 9.85 10.56
CA SER A 513 -29.66 9.95 9.14
C SER A 513 -30.48 9.04 8.21
N SER A 514 -31.49 8.32 8.71
CA SER A 514 -32.44 7.65 7.82
C SER A 514 -33.30 8.69 7.13
N LYS A 515 -33.60 8.42 5.86
CA LYS A 515 -34.54 9.22 5.05
C LYS A 515 -35.97 8.73 5.16
N LYS A 516 -36.15 7.51 5.66
CA LYS A 516 -37.45 6.90 5.82
C LYS A 516 -37.99 7.27 7.20
N ASP A 517 -39.26 7.60 7.23
CA ASP A 517 -40.04 7.80 8.44
C ASP A 517 -41.00 6.62 8.59
N TYR A 518 -41.43 6.36 9.83
CA TYR A 518 -42.21 5.17 10.16
C TYR A 518 -43.55 5.51 10.84
N PRO A 519 -44.39 6.38 10.28
CA PRO A 519 -45.63 6.82 10.93
C PRO A 519 -46.55 5.64 11.30
N ASN A 520 -46.59 4.60 10.47
CA ASN A 520 -47.36 3.39 10.75
C ASN A 520 -46.83 2.61 11.95
N LEU A 521 -45.51 2.61 12.18
CA LEU A 521 -44.92 1.94 13.34
C LEU A 521 -45.16 2.75 14.62
N HIS A 522 -45.11 4.09 14.54
CA HIS A 522 -45.49 4.97 15.66
C HIS A 522 -46.94 4.74 16.09
N LYS A 523 -47.88 4.80 15.13
CA LYS A 523 -49.31 4.54 15.40
C LYS A 523 -49.54 3.15 15.98
N LYS A 524 -48.77 2.14 15.52
CA LYS A 524 -48.85 0.78 16.07
C LYS A 524 -48.23 0.69 17.47
N ALA A 525 -47.17 1.44 17.76
CA ALA A 525 -46.57 1.49 19.10
C ALA A 525 -47.54 2.14 20.11
N GLU A 526 -48.27 3.18 19.71
CA GLU A 526 -49.26 3.85 20.57
C GLU A 526 -50.39 2.93 21.05
N SER A 527 -50.69 1.84 20.32
CA SER A 527 -51.68 0.84 20.73
C SER A 527 -51.09 -0.36 21.48
N LEU A 528 -49.78 -0.37 21.76
CA LEU A 528 -49.08 -1.44 22.44
C LEU A 528 -48.60 -0.99 23.84
N GLU A 529 -48.84 -1.82 24.85
CA GLU A 529 -48.49 -1.51 26.25
C GLU A 529 -46.97 -1.51 26.51
N TYR A 530 -46.22 -2.40 25.86
CA TYR A 530 -44.81 -2.66 26.15
C TYR A 530 -43.84 -2.08 25.11
N VAL A 531 -44.31 -1.21 24.21
CA VAL A 531 -43.51 -0.73 23.08
C VAL A 531 -43.72 0.77 22.88
N ASP A 532 -42.63 1.54 22.76
CA ASP A 532 -42.73 2.97 22.42
C ASP A 532 -41.51 3.45 21.61
N PHE A 533 -41.60 4.66 21.06
CA PHE A 533 -40.51 5.39 20.42
C PHE A 533 -40.04 6.57 21.27
N ALA A 534 -38.71 6.69 21.44
CA ALA A 534 -38.08 7.76 22.22
C ALA A 534 -37.18 8.67 21.36
N ASN A 535 -37.75 9.22 20.28
CA ASN A 535 -36.98 9.99 19.29
C ASN A 535 -36.39 11.31 19.83
N ALA A 536 -36.99 11.90 20.88
CA ALA A 536 -36.54 13.14 21.51
C ALA A 536 -35.26 12.99 22.36
N TYR A 537 -34.94 11.77 22.81
CA TYR A 537 -33.76 11.50 23.64
C TYR A 537 -32.51 11.34 22.79
N THR A 538 -31.35 11.71 23.32
CA THR A 538 -30.07 11.36 22.68
C THR A 538 -29.82 9.85 22.77
N THR A 539 -29.01 9.31 21.85
CA THR A 539 -28.63 7.89 21.90
C THR A 539 -27.93 7.55 23.22
N GLN A 540 -27.07 8.44 23.73
CA GLN A 540 -26.39 8.25 25.01
C GLN A 540 -27.38 8.17 26.17
N GLU A 541 -28.34 9.10 26.29
CA GLU A 541 -29.36 9.06 27.35
C GLU A 541 -30.13 7.73 27.35
N LEU A 542 -30.49 7.21 26.16
CA LEU A 542 -31.21 5.93 26.08
C LEU A 542 -30.33 4.74 26.46
N ILE A 543 -29.06 4.72 26.06
CA ILE A 543 -28.11 3.69 26.48
C ILE A 543 -27.99 3.70 28.02
N GLU A 544 -27.65 4.85 28.60
CA GLU A 544 -27.41 5.01 30.04
C GLU A 544 -28.61 4.60 30.88
N LYS A 545 -29.82 4.93 30.43
CA LYS A 545 -31.08 4.62 31.13
C LYS A 545 -31.61 3.21 30.88
N SER A 546 -31.20 2.55 29.79
CA SER A 546 -31.64 1.20 29.47
C SER A 546 -30.98 0.14 30.35
N GLU A 547 -31.65 -0.99 30.51
CA GLU A 547 -31.08 -2.18 31.15
C GLU A 547 -30.15 -2.95 30.19
N ALA A 548 -30.56 -3.00 28.92
CA ALA A 548 -29.84 -3.65 27.84
C ALA A 548 -30.10 -2.97 26.50
N VAL A 549 -29.24 -3.24 25.53
CA VAL A 549 -29.37 -2.76 24.15
C VAL A 549 -29.46 -3.94 23.20
N ILE A 550 -30.51 -3.99 22.39
CA ILE A 550 -30.59 -4.91 21.25
C ILE A 550 -30.26 -4.14 19.99
N THR A 551 -29.30 -4.62 19.21
CA THR A 551 -28.96 -4.04 17.91
C THR A 551 -28.79 -5.13 16.86
N ILE A 552 -29.02 -4.83 15.59
CA ILE A 552 -28.68 -5.80 14.54
C ILE A 552 -27.16 -5.92 14.49
N ASN A 553 -26.47 -4.83 14.14
CA ASN A 553 -24.99 -4.81 14.06
C ASN A 553 -24.44 -3.37 14.09
N SER A 554 -25.16 -2.45 14.73
CA SER A 554 -24.80 -1.03 14.78
C SER A 554 -23.55 -0.79 15.62
N SER A 555 -22.83 0.32 15.36
CA SER A 555 -21.79 0.79 16.30
C SER A 555 -22.36 1.19 17.65
N VAL A 556 -23.67 1.45 17.74
CA VAL A 556 -24.38 1.72 19.00
C VAL A 556 -24.21 0.57 19.99
N GLY A 557 -24.04 -0.68 19.53
CA GLY A 557 -23.69 -1.79 20.41
C GLY A 557 -22.33 -1.60 21.09
N VAL A 558 -21.30 -1.15 20.35
CA VAL A 558 -19.98 -0.83 20.91
C VAL A 558 -20.06 0.37 21.85
N GLU A 559 -20.86 1.38 21.49
CA GLU A 559 -21.12 2.55 22.34
C GLU A 559 -21.80 2.13 23.65
N ALA A 560 -22.72 1.16 23.62
CA ALA A 560 -23.38 0.64 24.82
C ALA A 560 -22.43 -0.14 25.75
N LEU A 561 -21.48 -0.88 25.18
CA LEU A 561 -20.43 -1.55 25.96
C LEU A 561 -19.58 -0.54 26.75
N LEU A 562 -19.34 0.67 26.23
CA LEU A 562 -18.62 1.73 26.95
C LEU A 562 -19.31 2.13 28.28
N PHE A 563 -20.63 2.00 28.34
CA PHE A 563 -21.44 2.25 29.54
C PHE A 563 -21.76 0.98 30.32
N ASN A 564 -21.01 -0.11 30.10
CA ASN A 564 -21.20 -1.40 30.76
C ASN A 564 -22.63 -1.95 30.62
N LYS A 565 -23.27 -1.73 29.47
CA LYS A 565 -24.61 -2.27 29.19
C LYS A 565 -24.52 -3.66 28.60
N LYS A 566 -25.53 -4.49 28.91
CA LYS A 566 -25.75 -5.79 28.27
C LYS A 566 -26.13 -5.55 26.81
N VAL A 567 -25.40 -6.16 25.87
CA VAL A 567 -25.62 -5.93 24.43
C VAL A 567 -25.98 -7.23 23.72
N ILE A 568 -27.13 -7.23 23.05
CA ILE A 568 -27.61 -8.35 22.25
C ILE A 568 -27.49 -7.99 20.78
N THR A 569 -26.79 -8.82 19.99
CA THR A 569 -26.66 -8.62 18.55
C THR A 569 -27.55 -9.58 17.77
N LEU A 570 -28.27 -9.09 16.76
CA LEU A 570 -29.14 -9.91 15.90
C LEU A 570 -28.49 -10.22 14.54
N GLY A 571 -27.47 -9.45 14.16
CA GLY A 571 -26.72 -9.59 12.92
C GLY A 571 -25.25 -9.94 13.18
N ASN A 572 -24.53 -10.14 12.08
CA ASN A 572 -23.09 -10.35 12.08
C ASN A 572 -22.39 -9.02 12.37
N ALA A 573 -22.06 -8.79 13.64
CA ALA A 573 -21.27 -7.65 14.07
C ALA A 573 -19.82 -8.08 14.33
N PHE A 574 -18.85 -7.20 14.09
CA PHE A 574 -17.44 -7.53 14.31
C PHE A 574 -17.11 -7.77 15.79
N TYR A 575 -18.01 -7.34 16.68
CA TYR A 575 -17.91 -7.48 18.12
C TYR A 575 -18.80 -8.62 18.67
N ASN A 576 -19.28 -9.54 17.80
CA ASN A 576 -19.88 -10.82 18.21
C ASN A 576 -18.81 -11.74 18.80
N ILE A 577 -18.29 -11.38 19.98
CA ILE A 577 -17.26 -12.09 20.71
C ILE A 577 -17.92 -12.63 21.98
N GLU A 578 -17.62 -13.89 22.29
CA GLU A 578 -18.12 -14.55 23.50
C GLU A 578 -17.80 -13.71 24.75
N GLU A 579 -18.73 -13.68 25.70
CA GLU A 579 -18.69 -12.89 26.96
C GLU A 579 -18.68 -11.37 26.82
N ILE A 580 -18.34 -10.82 25.65
CA ILE A 580 -18.50 -9.39 25.35
C ILE A 580 -19.95 -9.04 25.01
N VAL A 581 -20.60 -9.87 24.18
CA VAL A 581 -22.02 -9.73 23.81
C VAL A 581 -22.71 -11.10 23.72
N LYS A 582 -24.04 -11.13 23.81
CA LYS A 582 -24.83 -12.30 23.43
C LYS A 582 -25.36 -12.13 22.00
N HIS A 583 -25.04 -13.07 21.11
CA HIS A 583 -25.49 -13.03 19.73
C HIS A 583 -26.69 -13.98 19.52
N ALA A 584 -27.82 -13.44 19.04
CA ALA A 584 -29.01 -14.21 18.69
C ALA A 584 -29.07 -14.47 17.17
N LYS A 585 -29.03 -15.74 16.76
CA LYS A 585 -29.06 -16.13 15.34
C LYS A 585 -30.48 -16.21 14.78
N ASN A 586 -31.49 -16.24 15.65
CA ASN A 586 -32.90 -16.36 15.31
C ASN A 586 -33.78 -15.88 16.47
N LYS A 587 -35.10 -15.84 16.24
CA LYS A 587 -36.10 -15.41 17.22
C LYS A 587 -36.10 -16.26 18.50
N LYS A 588 -35.87 -17.58 18.40
CA LYS A 588 -35.89 -18.49 19.56
C LYS A 588 -34.74 -18.18 20.52
N GLU A 589 -33.52 -18.11 20.00
CA GLU A 589 -32.33 -17.75 20.78
C GLU A 589 -32.48 -16.36 21.41
N LEU A 590 -33.07 -15.40 20.69
CA LEU A 590 -33.35 -14.07 21.24
C LEU A 590 -34.26 -14.14 22.47
N ILE A 591 -35.34 -14.93 22.41
CA ILE A 591 -36.25 -15.12 23.54
C ILE A 591 -35.54 -15.77 24.72
N GLU A 592 -34.69 -16.78 24.48
CA GLU A 592 -33.90 -17.45 25.53
C GLU A 592 -32.94 -16.47 26.22
N ILE A 593 -32.23 -15.65 25.43
CA ILE A 593 -31.36 -14.60 25.96
C ILE A 593 -32.14 -13.63 26.84
N LEU A 594 -33.30 -13.16 26.38
CA LEU A 594 -34.15 -12.21 27.11
C LEU A 594 -34.74 -12.77 28.40
N LYS A 595 -35.12 -14.06 28.42
CA LYS A 595 -35.55 -14.74 29.65
C LYS A 595 -34.45 -14.83 30.71
N SER A 596 -33.18 -14.85 30.27
CA SER A 596 -32.00 -14.87 31.14
C SER A 596 -31.39 -13.48 31.39
N LEU A 597 -32.12 -12.39 31.08
CA LEU A 597 -31.53 -11.05 31.11
C LEU A 597 -31.12 -10.64 32.53
N ASP A 598 -31.99 -10.84 33.52
CA ASP A 598 -31.74 -10.45 34.92
C ASP A 598 -30.52 -11.19 35.51
N THR A 599 -30.33 -12.47 35.16
CA THR A 599 -29.22 -13.31 35.66
C THR A 599 -27.94 -13.18 34.84
N TRP A 600 -27.95 -12.43 33.73
CA TRP A 600 -26.78 -12.27 32.89
C TRP A 600 -25.81 -11.25 33.50
N GLU A 601 -24.62 -11.71 33.88
CA GLU A 601 -23.50 -10.86 34.29
C GLU A 601 -22.53 -10.59 33.13
N ILE A 602 -21.94 -9.40 33.09
CA ILE A 602 -20.96 -8.99 32.09
C ILE A 602 -19.54 -9.01 32.65
N ASP A 603 -18.58 -9.49 31.87
CA ASP A 603 -17.16 -9.35 32.20
C ASP A 603 -16.68 -7.93 31.84
N LYS A 604 -16.67 -7.05 32.85
CA LYS A 604 -16.24 -5.66 32.68
C LYS A 604 -14.78 -5.55 32.25
N ASN A 605 -13.90 -6.43 32.72
CA ASN A 605 -12.47 -6.36 32.40
C ASN A 605 -12.24 -6.73 30.93
N LEU A 606 -12.86 -7.82 30.47
CA LEU A 606 -12.81 -8.24 29.08
C LEU A 606 -13.36 -7.16 28.14
N ILE A 607 -14.52 -6.58 28.47
CA ILE A 607 -15.12 -5.48 27.71
C ILE A 607 -14.21 -4.26 27.66
N GLN A 608 -13.60 -3.88 28.79
CA GLN A 608 -12.67 -2.75 28.82
C GLN A 608 -11.43 -3.00 27.96
N ASN A 609 -10.81 -4.19 28.02
CA ASN A 609 -9.65 -4.52 27.18
C ASN A 609 -10.00 -4.48 25.69
N PHE A 610 -11.17 -5.00 25.33
CA PHE A 610 -11.70 -4.90 23.97
C PHE A 610 -11.85 -3.45 23.50
N LEU A 611 -12.51 -2.61 24.29
CA LEU A 611 -12.73 -1.20 23.96
C LEU A 611 -11.41 -0.42 23.88
N LYS A 612 -10.46 -0.68 24.77
CA LYS A 612 -9.11 -0.07 24.75
C LYS A 612 -8.35 -0.46 23.50
N TYR A 613 -8.38 -1.73 23.10
CA TYR A 613 -7.78 -2.15 21.83
C TYR A 613 -8.41 -1.41 20.65
N LEU A 614 -9.75 -1.31 20.63
CA LEU A 614 -10.43 -0.58 19.56
C LEU A 614 -10.01 0.89 19.49
N TYR A 615 -9.98 1.57 20.64
CA TYR A 615 -9.75 3.02 20.70
C TYR A 615 -8.29 3.42 20.41
N TYR A 616 -7.33 2.63 20.92
CA TYR A 616 -5.90 2.97 20.85
C TYR A 616 -5.15 2.30 19.71
N GLU A 617 -5.53 1.09 19.31
CA GLU A 617 -4.79 0.32 18.31
C GLU A 617 -5.48 0.24 16.96
N TYR A 618 -6.80 0.05 16.97
CA TYR A 618 -7.56 -0.20 15.75
C TYR A 618 -8.02 1.09 15.06
N LEU A 619 -8.72 1.96 15.79
CA LEU A 619 -9.22 3.24 15.31
C LEU A 619 -8.08 4.26 15.14
N VAL A 620 -8.23 5.13 14.15
CA VAL A 620 -7.22 6.09 13.73
C VAL A 620 -7.76 7.50 13.88
N ASP A 621 -7.02 8.35 14.57
CA ASP A 621 -7.22 9.79 14.45
C ASP A 621 -6.65 10.28 13.12
N ILE A 622 -7.51 10.80 12.24
CA ILE A 622 -7.10 11.24 10.90
C ILE A 622 -6.30 12.53 10.93
N GLU A 623 -6.42 13.31 12.01
CA GLU A 623 -5.66 14.54 12.21
C GLU A 623 -4.27 14.25 12.81
N ASN A 624 -3.98 12.99 13.20
CA ASN A 624 -2.66 12.51 13.60
C ASN A 624 -1.91 11.88 12.39
N PRO A 625 -0.93 12.56 11.77
CA PRO A 625 -0.26 12.07 10.58
C PRO A 625 0.48 10.75 10.80
N ASP A 626 1.02 10.50 11.99
CA ASP A 626 1.84 9.32 12.28
C ASP A 626 0.99 8.05 12.37
N GLU A 627 -0.21 8.14 12.95
CA GLU A 627 -1.17 7.02 12.94
C GLU A 627 -1.59 6.67 11.51
N VAL A 628 -1.88 7.69 10.69
CA VAL A 628 -2.29 7.53 9.28
C VAL A 628 -1.15 6.90 8.46
N LYS A 629 0.07 7.42 8.58
CA LYS A 629 1.27 6.93 7.93
C LYS A 629 1.53 5.46 8.24
N ARG A 630 1.48 5.10 9.52
CA ARG A 630 1.65 3.71 10.01
C ARG A 630 0.62 2.77 9.39
N LYS A 631 -0.65 3.18 9.34
CA LYS A 631 -1.74 2.32 8.81
C LYS A 631 -1.73 2.20 7.28
N ILE A 632 -1.31 3.24 6.57
CA ILE A 632 -1.22 3.25 5.09
C ILE A 632 0.09 2.63 4.58
N ASP A 633 1.09 2.47 5.46
CA ASP A 633 2.47 2.13 5.10
C ASP A 633 3.07 3.22 4.20
N CYS A 634 2.97 4.49 4.62
CA CYS A 634 3.66 5.61 3.98
C CYS A 634 4.66 6.21 4.97
N LYS A 635 5.89 6.46 4.52
CA LYS A 635 6.98 6.99 5.35
C LYS A 635 7.06 8.49 5.23
#